data_AF-A0A2A9MPX4-F1
#
_entry.id   AF-A0A2A9MPX4-F1
#
_cell.length_a   1.000
_cell.length_b   1.000
_cell.length_c   1.000
_cell.angle_alpha   90.00
_cell.angle_beta   90.00
_cell.angle_gamma   90.00
#
_symmetry.space_group_name_H-M   'P 1'
#
loop_
_entity.id
_entity.type
_entity.pdbx_description
1 polymer ?
#
loop_
_entity_poly.entity_id
_entity_poly.type
_entity_poly.pdbx_seq_one_letter_code
_entity_poly.pdbx_strand_id
1 'polypeptide(L)'
;MEESPADAVGKYGRDGDSLSARHPRARSRSGSTSTPPPEDAPASSVAVSAASWPVSRCVCGTLLTAFSLTLFMLLILLSPSSLFSLSGVRSLSRASPSPLRARIGAPESSNRAPQAAAEAPGDARGPGGADGSAAVAALLQNWKPRPRRERRRTHLGHEGGRYGDAPAVIIEPELIEEVNPGADSDRLHGLVGILDDGTPAWTPTPIFFKQSPEQKREAHKGYCFNTKVTDSLSLDRAVPDYASAYCREQRPLFDRLTPPQVDVRTDSNAQHQDSAVSVENAGMEVASLTASNASDGRGLPTTSVVIVLYNENLSVLLRSIHSVLNRTPPSLLKEIIVVDDFSNKETHPWLGEQLEDYVAGTLPKTRLLRLLQRRGLMGARAAGAAVATGETITFLDSHIECSAYWLQPLLFHVKQDWRRVAMPLISTIDADTFRVEEGGLRTLAFTWGMGHHHIDEKIRKRVAQNGDEEAKNRDAPVMSPIMAGGLFTIAKEWWKTLEGYDKEMQIYGGEEFELSFKAWMCGGSLHLVPCSKVGHVFRSSKFWKGQVYAVRGEVIHRNKLRTAHVWMGDYVKIVELVVPRLPPDQPIGDLTELRALRERLQCKDFDWYLKNVYPELKPPNLKASLTGALQNGRFNCCVDTLTAIHEDIGVYPCHFEHGTQAFLYSKESHLLMVAEHTFEECVYGNPATGRLPERPCAEEPAEAGLSRYWLYNEQTKQMQLMDATSTHLHPDNLCMQAVKIQTPKSPYDLVLRKCDPDLKEQSFTFVP
;
A
#
# COMPACT_ATOMS: atom_id res chain seq x y z
N MET A 1 10.69 9.79 7.01
CA MET A 1 9.28 10.04 6.60
C MET A 1 9.22 9.59 5.17
N GLU A 2 8.52 8.52 4.84
CA GLU A 2 8.27 8.13 3.45
C GLU A 2 6.81 8.48 3.14
N GLU A 3 6.59 9.39 2.20
CA GLU A 3 5.24 9.72 1.75
C GLU A 3 4.76 8.65 0.78
N SER A 4 3.55 8.12 1.04
CA SER A 4 2.80 7.39 0.02
C SER A 4 2.57 8.33 -1.17
N PRO A 5 2.90 7.95 -2.42
CA PRO A 5 2.77 8.82 -3.58
C PRO A 5 1.30 8.95 -4.03
N ALA A 6 0.47 9.55 -3.17
CA ALA A 6 -0.94 9.83 -3.43
C ALA A 6 -1.17 11.13 -4.21
N ASP A 7 -0.21 12.05 -4.22
CA ASP A 7 -0.37 13.40 -4.80
C ASP A 7 -0.02 13.51 -6.31
N ALA A 8 0.39 12.41 -6.96
CA ALA A 8 0.78 12.40 -8.38
C ALA A 8 -0.36 12.13 -9.38
N VAL A 9 -1.60 11.89 -8.94
CA VAL A 9 -2.75 11.60 -9.83
C VAL A 9 -3.38 12.89 -10.42
N GLY A 10 -3.10 14.05 -9.84
CA GLY A 10 -3.73 15.31 -10.20
C GLY A 10 -2.92 16.25 -11.10
N LYS A 11 -2.78 15.93 -12.42
CA LYS A 11 -2.61 16.86 -13.58
C LYS A 11 -1.86 16.20 -14.76
N TYR A 12 -2.54 15.41 -15.61
CA TYR A 12 -2.20 15.31 -17.05
C TYR A 12 -3.45 14.82 -17.80
N GLY A 13 -3.86 15.52 -18.86
CA GLY A 13 -5.03 15.11 -19.66
C GLY A 13 -5.98 16.22 -20.12
N ARG A 14 -5.46 17.30 -20.74
CA ARG A 14 -6.22 18.15 -21.67
C ARG A 14 -5.29 18.76 -22.71
N ASP A 15 -4.99 17.98 -23.73
CA ASP A 15 -4.71 18.50 -25.07
C ASP A 15 -5.48 17.64 -26.06
N GLY A 16 -6.28 18.29 -26.88
CA GLY A 16 -7.19 17.63 -27.83
C GLY A 16 -7.12 18.35 -29.16
N ASP A 17 -6.16 17.96 -30.00
CA ASP A 17 -6.05 18.46 -31.37
C ASP A 17 -6.84 17.57 -32.33
N SER A 18 -7.97 18.10 -32.82
CA SER A 18 -8.68 17.55 -33.97
C SER A 18 -8.39 18.39 -35.22
N LEU A 19 -7.44 17.95 -36.03
CA LEU A 19 -7.16 18.52 -37.35
C LEU A 19 -8.27 18.18 -38.34
N SER A 20 -8.96 19.19 -38.88
CA SER A 20 -9.71 19.06 -40.13
C SER A 20 -9.59 20.34 -40.98
N ALA A 21 -9.82 20.21 -42.29
CA ALA A 21 -9.12 21.00 -43.29
C ALA A 21 -9.91 22.17 -43.92
N ARG A 22 -9.15 23.25 -44.21
CA ARG A 22 -9.21 24.13 -45.41
C ARG A 22 -10.42 25.06 -45.68
N HIS A 23 -10.03 26.35 -45.73
CA HIS A 23 -10.31 27.34 -46.81
C HIS A 23 -11.53 28.30 -46.71
N PRO A 24 -11.45 29.49 -47.36
CA PRO A 24 -11.53 30.75 -46.59
C PRO A 24 -12.62 31.73 -47.08
N ARG A 25 -12.84 32.81 -46.32
CA ARG A 25 -13.38 34.09 -46.84
C ARG A 25 -12.88 35.29 -46.04
N ALA A 26 -12.96 36.46 -46.66
CA ALA A 26 -12.16 37.64 -46.34
C ALA A 26 -12.98 38.85 -45.83
N ARG A 27 -12.25 39.97 -45.58
CA ARG A 27 -12.68 41.33 -45.18
C ARG A 27 -12.82 41.55 -43.66
N SER A 28 -12.48 42.72 -43.09
CA SER A 28 -11.69 43.89 -43.58
C SER A 28 -11.59 44.95 -42.48
N ARG A 29 -10.46 45.69 -42.36
CA ARG A 29 -10.29 47.07 -41.80
C ARG A 29 -10.87 47.34 -40.38
N SER A 30 -10.40 48.22 -39.50
CA SER A 30 -9.34 49.23 -39.35
C SER A 30 -9.50 49.75 -37.90
N GLY A 31 -8.56 50.35 -37.16
CA GLY A 31 -7.17 50.80 -37.36
C GLY A 31 -6.77 51.65 -36.12
N SER A 32 -5.51 52.13 -36.04
CA SER A 32 -5.01 53.29 -35.24
C SER A 32 -5.54 53.50 -33.80
N THR A 33 -4.76 53.42 -32.71
CA THR A 33 -3.68 54.31 -32.17
C THR A 33 -3.93 54.38 -30.64
N SER A 34 -3.03 54.70 -29.69
CA SER A 34 -1.74 55.42 -29.67
C SER A 34 -0.85 54.98 -28.47
N THR A 35 0.38 55.47 -28.40
CA THR A 35 1.52 55.08 -27.52
C THR A 35 1.62 55.83 -26.15
N PRO A 36 2.47 55.35 -25.19
CA PRO A 36 2.73 55.91 -23.83
C PRO A 36 3.92 56.92 -23.80
N PRO A 37 4.29 57.66 -22.70
CA PRO A 37 4.86 57.19 -21.40
C PRO A 37 4.41 58.08 -20.17
N PRO A 38 5.10 58.29 -19.00
CA PRO A 38 6.35 57.71 -18.44
C PRO A 38 6.34 57.34 -16.91
N GLU A 39 7.55 57.12 -16.37
CA GLU A 39 7.94 56.69 -15.01
C GLU A 39 7.89 57.79 -13.92
N ASP A 40 7.86 57.39 -12.63
CA ASP A 40 8.66 58.04 -11.56
C ASP A 40 8.69 57.19 -10.25
N ALA A 41 9.77 57.33 -9.46
CA ALA A 41 10.01 56.69 -8.15
C ALA A 41 9.95 57.76 -7.00
N PRO A 42 10.30 57.54 -5.69
CA PRO A 42 10.84 56.36 -5.01
C PRO A 42 10.19 56.04 -3.61
N ALA A 43 10.93 55.30 -2.77
CA ALA A 43 10.49 54.66 -1.52
C ALA A 43 10.16 55.56 -0.31
N SER A 44 9.39 55.02 0.64
CA SER A 44 9.52 55.34 2.07
C SER A 44 9.08 54.20 3.00
N SER A 45 9.69 54.21 4.19
CA SER A 45 9.59 53.30 5.35
C SER A 45 8.22 52.83 5.79
N VAL A 46 8.12 51.55 6.18
CA VAL A 46 7.08 51.03 7.10
C VAL A 46 7.68 50.85 8.51
N ALA A 47 6.94 51.30 9.53
CA ALA A 47 7.41 51.42 10.89
C ALA A 47 7.45 50.10 11.67
N VAL A 48 8.31 50.06 12.69
CA VAL A 48 8.40 49.00 13.70
C VAL A 48 7.11 48.96 14.53
N SER A 49 6.50 47.78 14.65
CA SER A 49 5.48 47.46 15.65
C SER A 49 5.91 46.24 16.44
N ALA A 50 6.09 46.41 17.75
CA ALA A 50 6.57 45.35 18.62
C ALA A 50 5.42 44.39 18.99
N ALA A 51 5.48 43.15 18.51
CA ALA A 51 4.60 42.07 18.95
C ALA A 51 5.25 41.27 20.09
N SER A 52 4.49 41.04 21.15
CA SER A 52 4.92 40.34 22.36
C SER A 52 5.08 38.84 22.15
N TRP A 53 6.09 38.26 22.81
CA TRP A 53 6.46 36.85 22.68
C TRP A 53 5.63 35.96 23.63
N PRO A 54 5.02 34.86 23.16
CA PRO A 54 4.56 33.79 24.04
C PRO A 54 5.75 32.87 24.38
N VAL A 55 6.25 32.95 25.62
CA VAL A 55 7.31 32.05 26.12
C VAL A 55 6.77 30.62 26.22
N SER A 56 7.46 29.67 25.59
CA SER A 56 7.09 28.25 25.60
C SER A 56 7.16 27.65 27.01
N ARG A 57 6.01 27.22 27.55
CA ARG A 57 5.93 26.42 28.78
C ARG A 57 6.22 24.94 28.49
N CYS A 58 7.48 24.61 28.21
CA CYS A 58 7.94 23.22 28.04
C CYS A 58 9.39 23.00 28.54
N VAL A 59 9.68 23.41 29.79
CA VAL A 59 10.98 23.11 30.46
C VAL A 59 10.83 22.58 31.90
N CYS A 60 9.69 22.77 32.59
CA CYS A 60 9.54 22.27 33.97
C CYS A 60 9.21 20.77 34.11
N GLY A 61 8.75 20.09 33.06
CA GLY A 61 8.32 18.69 33.15
C GLY A 61 9.47 17.66 33.23
N THR A 62 10.61 17.96 32.61
CA THR A 62 11.76 17.04 32.48
C THR A 62 12.71 17.07 33.67
N LEU A 63 12.72 18.15 34.47
CA LEU A 63 13.55 18.24 35.68
C LEU A 63 12.94 17.49 36.88
N LEU A 64 11.61 17.43 36.99
CA LEU A 64 10.91 16.71 38.07
C LEU A 64 10.92 15.18 37.89
N THR A 65 10.91 14.69 36.65
CA THR A 65 11.02 13.26 36.34
C THR A 65 12.44 12.72 36.53
N ALA A 66 13.46 13.50 36.14
CA ALA A 66 14.86 13.13 36.36
C ALA A 66 15.24 12.99 37.85
N PHE A 67 14.68 13.85 38.72
CA PHE A 67 14.95 13.81 40.17
C PHE A 67 14.26 12.63 40.88
N SER A 68 13.11 12.19 40.36
CA SER A 68 12.38 11.03 40.91
C SER A 68 13.06 9.69 40.56
N LEU A 69 13.62 9.58 39.35
CA LEU A 69 14.32 8.38 38.86
C LEU A 69 15.67 8.14 39.56
N THR A 70 16.44 9.20 39.85
CA THR A 70 17.70 9.07 40.60
C THR A 70 17.48 8.68 42.06
N LEU A 71 16.41 9.17 42.69
CA LEU A 71 16.06 8.78 44.06
C LEU A 71 15.61 7.31 44.16
N PHE A 72 14.88 6.82 43.15
CA PHE A 72 14.43 5.42 43.09
C PHE A 72 15.59 4.44 42.85
N MET A 73 16.57 4.81 42.01
CA MET A 73 17.78 4.01 41.79
C MET A 73 18.69 3.96 43.02
N LEU A 74 18.78 5.02 43.82
CA LEU A 74 19.58 5.01 45.06
C LEU A 74 19.01 4.06 46.13
N LEU A 75 17.69 3.88 46.17
CA LEU A 75 17.00 3.01 47.14
C LEU A 75 17.15 1.52 46.84
N ILE A 76 17.43 1.14 45.59
CA ILE A 76 17.61 -0.26 45.17
C ILE A 76 19.05 -0.77 45.45
N LEU A 77 20.02 0.14 45.61
CA LEU A 77 21.43 -0.19 45.87
C LEU A 77 21.77 -0.46 47.35
N LEU A 78 20.79 -0.43 48.25
CA LEU A 78 20.95 -0.70 49.69
C LEU A 78 20.14 -1.92 50.13
N SER A 79 20.55 -3.12 49.68
CA SER A 79 20.00 -4.41 50.12
C SER A 79 21.06 -5.51 50.00
N PRO A 80 21.53 -6.12 51.11
CA PRO A 80 22.64 -7.08 51.05
C PRO A 80 22.21 -8.51 50.70
N SER A 81 22.71 -8.98 49.56
CA SER A 81 23.32 -10.29 49.31
C SER A 81 22.73 -11.57 49.94
N SER A 82 22.38 -12.52 49.08
CA SER A 82 22.60 -13.97 49.32
C SER A 82 22.89 -14.67 47.99
N LEU A 83 24.10 -15.21 47.84
CA LEU A 83 24.62 -15.83 46.61
C LEU A 83 24.33 -17.33 46.57
N PHE A 84 23.98 -17.86 45.40
CA PHE A 84 24.02 -19.29 45.11
C PHE A 84 25.39 -19.70 44.53
N SER A 85 25.90 -20.85 44.95
CA SER A 85 27.13 -21.46 44.42
C SER A 85 26.84 -22.47 43.31
N LEU A 86 27.79 -22.61 42.37
CA LEU A 86 27.76 -23.50 41.23
C LEU A 86 28.11 -24.96 41.58
N SER A 87 27.48 -25.93 40.88
CA SER A 87 28.14 -26.95 40.03
C SER A 87 27.28 -28.22 39.84
N GLY A 88 27.52 -29.00 38.77
CA GLY A 88 27.25 -30.46 38.83
C GLY A 88 26.37 -31.17 37.77
N VAL A 89 26.77 -31.15 36.49
CA VAL A 89 27.02 -32.38 35.69
C VAL A 89 25.92 -33.48 35.48
N ARG A 90 25.57 -33.68 34.18
CA ARG A 90 25.17 -34.93 33.45
C ARG A 90 23.81 -35.66 33.67
N SER A 91 23.00 -35.54 32.61
CA SER A 91 22.53 -36.62 31.70
C SER A 91 21.49 -37.70 32.09
N LEU A 92 20.71 -38.06 31.06
CA LEU A 92 19.97 -39.31 30.80
C LEU A 92 18.47 -39.44 31.17
N SER A 93 17.65 -39.28 30.11
CA SER A 93 16.67 -40.26 29.61
C SER A 93 15.33 -40.54 30.33
N ARG A 94 14.26 -40.25 29.55
CA ARG A 94 13.08 -41.09 29.25
C ARG A 94 11.87 -41.13 30.21
N ALA A 95 10.71 -41.14 29.53
CA ALA A 95 9.42 -41.74 29.86
C ALA A 95 8.41 -40.94 30.71
N SER A 96 7.27 -40.64 30.06
CA SER A 96 5.96 -40.43 30.69
C SER A 96 5.49 -41.71 31.42
N PRO A 97 4.52 -41.63 32.35
CA PRO A 97 3.13 -41.73 31.88
C PRO A 97 2.09 -40.91 32.68
N SER A 98 0.95 -40.66 32.03
CA SER A 98 -0.35 -40.33 32.67
C SER A 98 -1.17 -41.63 32.85
N PRO A 99 -2.47 -41.63 33.25
CA PRO A 99 -3.25 -40.68 34.06
C PRO A 99 -3.97 -41.40 35.23
N LEU A 100 -4.77 -40.69 36.06
CA LEU A 100 -5.87 -41.32 36.80
C LEU A 100 -7.02 -40.35 37.15
N ARG A 101 -8.26 -40.86 37.06
CA ARG A 101 -9.54 -40.18 37.35
C ARG A 101 -9.91 -40.27 38.84
N ALA A 102 -10.69 -39.30 39.33
CA ALA A 102 -11.76 -39.55 40.31
C ALA A 102 -12.94 -38.57 40.08
N ARG A 103 -14.15 -38.98 40.50
CA ARG A 103 -15.44 -38.28 40.37
C ARG A 103 -16.03 -38.01 41.77
N ILE A 104 -17.22 -37.37 41.80
CA ILE A 104 -18.20 -37.24 42.92
C ILE A 104 -17.92 -36.00 43.80
N GLY A 105 -18.90 -35.16 44.16
CA GLY A 105 -20.33 -35.12 43.84
C GLY A 105 -21.02 -33.84 44.39
N ALA A 106 -22.28 -33.60 44.04
CA ALA A 106 -23.10 -32.49 44.57
C ALA A 106 -23.70 -32.83 45.96
N PRO A 107 -24.27 -31.85 46.70
CA PRO A 107 -25.72 -31.61 46.57
C PRO A 107 -26.17 -30.12 46.70
N GLU A 108 -27.48 -29.91 46.84
CA GLU A 108 -28.25 -28.70 46.52
C GLU A 108 -28.56 -27.75 47.71
N SER A 109 -28.98 -26.51 47.37
CA SER A 109 -30.29 -25.91 47.71
C SER A 109 -30.39 -24.56 48.47
N SER A 110 -31.26 -23.71 47.89
CA SER A 110 -32.19 -22.75 48.52
C SER A 110 -31.78 -21.29 48.85
N ASN A 111 -32.55 -20.36 48.26
CA ASN A 111 -33.22 -19.15 48.81
C ASN A 111 -32.44 -18.21 49.79
N ARG A 112 -32.55 -16.88 49.74
CA ARG A 112 -33.74 -16.04 49.45
C ARG A 112 -33.32 -14.56 49.25
N ALA A 113 -34.14 -13.76 48.56
CA ALA A 113 -33.98 -12.29 48.49
C ALA A 113 -34.44 -11.58 49.78
N PRO A 114 -34.15 -10.26 49.91
CA PRO A 114 -35.28 -9.32 50.05
C PRO A 114 -35.14 -8.01 49.26
N GLN A 115 -36.29 -7.43 48.91
CA GLN A 115 -36.45 -6.03 48.51
C GLN A 115 -36.85 -5.18 49.72
N ALA A 116 -36.49 -3.89 49.72
CA ALA A 116 -37.23 -2.83 50.41
C ALA A 116 -36.90 -1.47 49.77
N ALA A 117 -37.88 -0.56 49.72
CA ALA A 117 -37.75 0.79 49.20
C ALA A 117 -38.30 1.82 50.22
N ALA A 118 -37.78 3.04 50.23
CA ALA A 118 -38.49 4.25 50.71
C ALA A 118 -37.72 5.55 50.36
N GLU A 119 -38.39 6.39 49.56
CA GLU A 119 -38.62 7.85 49.70
C GLU A 119 -37.51 8.85 50.09
N ALA A 120 -37.53 10.00 49.39
CA ALA A 120 -36.77 11.22 49.67
C ALA A 120 -37.58 12.22 50.54
N PRO A 121 -36.95 13.28 51.08
CA PRO A 121 -37.11 14.60 50.42
C PRO A 121 -35.92 15.58 50.59
N GLY A 122 -35.90 16.68 49.82
CA GLY A 122 -35.17 17.91 50.20
C GLY A 122 -34.44 18.66 49.07
N ASP A 123 -35.04 19.76 48.62
CA ASP A 123 -34.50 20.70 47.63
C ASP A 123 -33.41 21.65 48.20
N ALA A 124 -32.33 21.93 47.45
CA ALA A 124 -31.49 23.12 47.64
C ALA A 124 -30.72 23.50 46.35
N ARG A 125 -30.74 24.79 45.98
CA ARG A 125 -30.23 25.33 44.71
C ARG A 125 -28.77 25.81 44.81
N GLY A 126 -27.98 25.64 43.75
CA GLY A 126 -26.68 26.32 43.58
C GLY A 126 -25.93 25.88 42.30
N PRO A 127 -25.44 26.80 41.43
CA PRO A 127 -24.97 26.43 40.09
C PRO A 127 -23.43 26.36 39.95
N GLY A 128 -22.96 25.55 39.00
CA GLY A 128 -21.62 25.67 38.39
C GLY A 128 -20.83 24.37 38.28
N GLY A 129 -20.09 24.19 37.17
CA GLY A 129 -19.07 23.14 37.03
C GLY A 129 -19.53 21.84 36.37
N ALA A 130 -20.00 21.90 35.13
CA ALA A 130 -20.09 20.69 34.29
C ALA A 130 -18.70 20.34 33.72
N ASP A 131 -17.93 19.51 34.43
CA ASP A 131 -16.67 18.95 33.92
C ASP A 131 -16.97 17.92 32.80
N GLY A 132 -16.85 18.38 31.56
CA GLY A 132 -17.26 17.68 30.34
C GLY A 132 -16.35 16.54 29.89
N SER A 133 -16.02 15.59 30.78
CA SER A 133 -15.10 14.47 30.47
C SER A 133 -15.79 13.16 30.04
N ALA A 134 -17.12 13.11 29.90
CA ALA A 134 -17.88 11.88 29.67
C ALA A 134 -18.83 11.90 28.44
N ALA A 135 -18.82 12.95 27.63
CA ALA A 135 -19.87 13.21 26.62
C ALA A 135 -19.40 13.12 25.14
N VAL A 136 -18.33 12.36 24.83
CA VAL A 136 -17.83 12.16 23.45
C VAL A 136 -18.10 10.75 22.91
N ALA A 137 -18.62 9.82 23.73
CA ALA A 137 -18.89 8.43 23.36
C ALA A 137 -20.23 8.19 22.62
N ALA A 138 -20.90 9.25 22.15
CA ALA A 138 -22.26 9.20 21.59
C ALA A 138 -22.31 9.34 20.04
N LEU A 139 -21.48 8.58 19.33
CA LEU A 139 -21.67 8.25 17.91
C LEU A 139 -21.38 6.76 17.62
N LEU A 140 -21.62 5.89 18.62
CA LEU A 140 -21.75 4.46 18.39
C LEU A 140 -22.94 4.24 17.47
N GLN A 141 -22.69 3.63 16.31
CA GLN A 141 -23.58 3.64 15.16
C GLN A 141 -24.96 3.07 15.51
N ASN A 142 -26.01 3.66 14.92
CA ASN A 142 -27.42 3.27 15.10
C ASN A 142 -27.73 1.90 14.43
N TRP A 143 -27.06 0.83 14.86
CA TRP A 143 -27.23 -0.53 14.38
C TRP A 143 -28.07 -1.34 15.36
N LYS A 144 -29.12 -2.01 14.87
CA LYS A 144 -29.93 -2.96 15.64
C LYS A 144 -29.66 -4.39 15.15
N PRO A 145 -28.77 -5.16 15.81
CA PRO A 145 -28.59 -6.56 15.45
C PRO A 145 -29.84 -7.36 15.86
N ARG A 146 -30.45 -8.06 14.90
CA ARG A 146 -31.25 -9.25 15.20
C ARG A 146 -30.43 -10.49 14.81
N PRO A 147 -30.14 -11.42 15.73
CA PRO A 147 -29.46 -12.65 15.36
C PRO A 147 -30.43 -13.55 14.58
N ARG A 148 -30.31 -13.58 13.25
CA ARG A 148 -31.01 -14.56 12.39
C ARG A 148 -30.37 -15.96 12.44
N ARG A 149 -29.16 -16.08 12.99
CA ARG A 149 -28.33 -17.29 13.02
C ARG A 149 -27.50 -17.32 14.31
N GLU A 150 -27.24 -18.51 14.83
CA GLU A 150 -26.32 -18.68 15.96
C GLU A 150 -24.85 -18.57 15.49
N ARG A 151 -23.95 -18.24 16.43
CA ARG A 151 -22.52 -18.04 16.17
C ARG A 151 -21.74 -19.31 16.52
N ARG A 152 -21.35 -20.10 15.52
CA ARG A 152 -20.39 -21.17 15.74
C ARG A 152 -18.98 -20.59 15.80
N ARG A 153 -18.31 -20.76 16.95
CA ARG A 153 -16.88 -20.42 17.13
C ARG A 153 -16.05 -21.70 17.06
N THR A 154 -15.21 -21.82 16.04
CA THR A 154 -14.26 -22.92 15.88
C THR A 154 -12.85 -22.41 16.15
N HIS A 155 -12.16 -22.99 17.15
CA HIS A 155 -10.75 -22.71 17.40
C HIS A 155 -9.90 -23.50 16.40
N LEU A 156 -9.03 -22.81 15.66
CA LEU A 156 -8.04 -23.44 14.81
C LEU A 156 -6.80 -23.77 15.66
N GLY A 157 -6.31 -25.01 15.52
CA GLY A 157 -5.34 -25.63 16.41
C GLY A 157 -3.96 -24.97 16.42
N HIS A 158 -3.13 -25.38 17.39
CA HIS A 158 -1.83 -24.79 17.67
C HIS A 158 -0.71 -25.80 17.41
N GLU A 159 -0.11 -25.76 16.22
CA GLU A 159 1.20 -26.37 15.95
C GLU A 159 2.13 -25.36 15.29
N GLY A 160 3.40 -25.33 15.70
CA GLY A 160 4.29 -24.21 15.48
C GLY A 160 4.86 -24.12 14.06
N GLY A 161 4.12 -23.52 13.13
CA GLY A 161 4.63 -23.08 11.83
C GLY A 161 4.57 -21.55 11.67
N ARG A 162 5.50 -20.98 10.89
CA ARG A 162 5.76 -19.53 10.95
C ARG A 162 4.72 -18.67 10.22
N TYR A 163 3.87 -19.25 9.37
CA TYR A 163 2.87 -18.55 8.57
C TYR A 163 1.70 -19.47 8.21
N GLY A 164 0.46 -19.00 8.32
CA GLY A 164 -0.74 -19.83 8.19
C GLY A 164 -1.19 -20.46 9.51
N ASP A 165 -0.25 -20.95 10.32
CA ASP A 165 -0.52 -21.62 11.61
C ASP A 165 -0.65 -20.65 12.81
N ALA A 166 -1.06 -19.41 12.54
CA ALA A 166 -1.35 -18.45 13.60
C ALA A 166 -2.59 -18.92 14.38
N PRO A 167 -2.53 -19.02 15.73
CA PRO A 167 -3.70 -19.43 16.50
C PRO A 167 -4.83 -18.43 16.25
N ALA A 168 -5.99 -18.96 15.85
CA ALA A 168 -7.09 -18.17 15.33
C ALA A 168 -8.44 -18.76 15.73
N VAL A 169 -9.44 -17.90 15.78
CA VAL A 169 -10.85 -18.30 15.96
C VAL A 169 -11.58 -17.95 14.70
N ILE A 170 -12.16 -18.95 14.03
CA ILE A 170 -13.08 -18.72 12.92
C ILE A 170 -14.52 -18.70 13.45
N ILE A 171 -15.25 -17.69 13.02
CA ILE A 171 -16.64 -17.42 13.38
C ILE A 171 -17.47 -17.65 12.13
N GLU A 172 -18.40 -18.58 12.25
CA GLU A 172 -19.20 -19.10 11.15
C GLU A 172 -20.70 -18.97 11.49
N PRO A 173 -21.55 -18.67 10.50
CA PRO A 173 -22.99 -18.72 10.68
C PRO A 173 -23.46 -20.16 10.90
N GLU A 174 -24.10 -20.44 12.03
CA GLU A 174 -24.81 -21.69 12.26
C GLU A 174 -26.22 -21.55 11.65
N LEU A 175 -26.46 -22.29 10.56
CA LEU A 175 -27.68 -22.19 9.75
C LEU A 175 -28.89 -22.76 10.52
N ILE A 176 -29.78 -21.88 10.95
CA ILE A 176 -31.09 -22.24 11.51
C ILE A 176 -32.18 -22.11 10.43
N GLU A 177 -32.22 -20.98 9.70
CA GLU A 177 -33.04 -20.81 8.49
C GLU A 177 -32.29 -20.01 7.39
N GLU A 178 -32.72 -20.16 6.13
CA GLU A 178 -31.98 -19.71 4.94
C GLU A 178 -32.69 -18.60 4.12
N VAL A 179 -33.66 -17.89 4.69
CA VAL A 179 -34.42 -16.84 3.98
C VAL A 179 -34.02 -15.45 4.45
N ASN A 180 -33.16 -14.78 3.68
CA ASN A 180 -33.01 -13.32 3.76
C ASN A 180 -34.17 -12.64 3.00
N PRO A 181 -34.95 -11.72 3.60
CA PRO A 181 -36.00 -11.00 2.91
C PRO A 181 -35.49 -10.24 1.67
N GLY A 182 -36.14 -10.48 0.53
CA GLY A 182 -35.77 -9.87 -0.75
C GLY A 182 -34.50 -10.43 -1.39
N ALA A 183 -34.03 -11.62 -1.00
CA ALA A 183 -32.94 -12.31 -1.67
C ALA A 183 -33.41 -12.99 -2.96
N ASP A 184 -32.63 -12.80 -4.02
CA ASP A 184 -32.83 -13.37 -5.35
C ASP A 184 -31.48 -13.74 -6.00
N SER A 185 -31.50 -14.19 -7.25
CA SER A 185 -30.31 -14.59 -8.02
C SER A 185 -29.29 -13.46 -8.22
N ASP A 186 -29.72 -12.21 -8.19
CA ASP A 186 -28.87 -11.04 -8.39
C ASP A 186 -28.46 -10.39 -7.05
N ARG A 187 -29.10 -10.81 -5.94
CA ARG A 187 -28.97 -10.21 -4.61
C ARG A 187 -29.03 -11.24 -3.47
N LEU A 188 -28.01 -12.09 -3.37
CA LEU A 188 -27.91 -13.20 -2.39
C LEU A 188 -28.17 -12.85 -0.91
N HIS A 189 -27.85 -11.63 -0.51
CA HIS A 189 -27.98 -11.12 0.86
C HIS A 189 -29.35 -10.49 1.13
N GLY A 190 -30.20 -10.37 0.12
CA GLY A 190 -31.50 -9.71 0.19
C GLY A 190 -31.40 -8.19 0.29
N LEU A 191 -32.36 -7.57 0.96
CA LEU A 191 -32.28 -6.14 1.25
C LEU A 191 -31.25 -5.92 2.38
N VAL A 192 -30.02 -5.46 2.03
CA VAL A 192 -28.95 -5.22 3.01
C VAL A 192 -29.44 -4.32 4.10
N GLY A 193 -29.18 -4.75 5.33
CA GLY A 193 -29.49 -3.95 6.49
C GLY A 193 -30.97 -3.58 6.52
N ILE A 194 -31.85 -4.50 6.12
CA ILE A 194 -33.28 -4.46 6.43
C ILE A 194 -33.63 -5.70 7.28
N LEU A 195 -34.19 -5.43 8.46
CA LEU A 195 -34.68 -6.43 9.41
C LEU A 195 -35.97 -7.08 8.88
N ASP A 196 -36.39 -8.18 9.49
CA ASP A 196 -37.58 -8.95 9.06
C ASP A 196 -38.89 -8.15 9.14
N ASP A 197 -38.88 -7.05 9.90
CA ASP A 197 -39.97 -6.07 10.03
C ASP A 197 -39.93 -4.95 8.96
N GLY A 198 -39.01 -5.03 7.99
CA GLY A 198 -38.84 -4.04 6.94
C GLY A 198 -38.06 -2.78 7.35
N THR A 199 -37.59 -2.67 8.60
CA THR A 199 -36.85 -1.48 9.06
C THR A 199 -35.35 -1.54 8.75
N PRO A 200 -34.69 -0.40 8.46
CA PRO A 200 -33.25 -0.39 8.27
C PRO A 200 -32.49 -0.79 9.54
N ALA A 201 -31.74 -1.89 9.48
CA ALA A 201 -30.79 -2.29 10.50
C ALA A 201 -29.62 -1.30 10.60
N TRP A 202 -29.22 -0.67 9.48
CA TRP A 202 -28.31 0.49 9.44
C TRP A 202 -29.01 1.70 8.81
N THR A 203 -28.90 2.87 9.43
CA THR A 203 -29.36 4.14 8.86
C THR A 203 -28.16 5.06 8.62
N PRO A 204 -27.93 5.57 7.39
CA PRO A 204 -26.85 6.54 7.13
C PRO A 204 -27.01 7.80 7.98
N THR A 205 -25.90 8.31 8.52
CA THR A 205 -25.87 9.56 9.27
C THR A 205 -25.76 10.74 8.30
N PRO A 206 -26.83 11.51 8.02
CA PRO A 206 -26.78 12.44 6.90
C PRO A 206 -25.89 13.66 7.20
N ILE A 207 -25.10 14.07 6.21
CA ILE A 207 -24.35 15.34 6.27
C ILE A 207 -25.20 16.41 5.59
N PHE A 208 -25.77 17.32 6.38
CA PHE A 208 -26.60 18.42 5.89
C PHE A 208 -25.82 19.72 5.58
N PHE A 209 -24.51 19.76 5.82
CA PHE A 209 -23.69 20.97 5.68
C PHE A 209 -22.27 20.68 5.19
N LYS A 210 -21.63 21.68 4.57
CA LYS A 210 -20.23 21.61 4.15
C LYS A 210 -19.31 21.68 5.37
N GLN A 211 -18.52 20.64 5.62
CA GLN A 211 -17.58 20.59 6.75
C GLN A 211 -16.52 21.71 6.66
N SER A 212 -16.21 22.33 7.81
CA SER A 212 -15.06 23.23 7.97
C SER A 212 -13.73 22.46 7.88
N PRO A 213 -12.58 23.14 7.69
CA PRO A 213 -11.27 22.50 7.74
C PRO A 213 -11.06 21.67 9.02
N GLU A 214 -11.42 22.20 10.19
CA GLU A 214 -11.31 21.57 11.52
C GLU A 214 -12.12 20.28 11.57
N GLN A 215 -13.37 20.33 11.08
CA GLN A 215 -14.25 19.18 11.02
C GLN A 215 -13.73 18.09 10.07
N LYS A 216 -13.05 18.47 8.98
CA LYS A 216 -12.35 17.51 8.12
C LYS A 216 -11.12 16.93 8.82
N ARG A 217 -10.31 17.74 9.51
CA ARG A 217 -9.15 17.24 10.27
C ARG A 217 -9.56 16.18 11.29
N GLU A 218 -10.63 16.43 12.05
CA GLU A 218 -11.15 15.44 13.02
C GLU A 218 -11.84 14.25 12.33
N ALA A 219 -12.53 14.43 11.20
CA ALA A 219 -13.13 13.32 10.45
C ALA A 219 -12.10 12.40 9.78
N HIS A 220 -10.92 12.91 9.41
CA HIS A 220 -9.80 12.14 8.82
C HIS A 220 -8.87 11.53 9.88
N LYS A 221 -8.94 11.97 11.13
CA LYS A 221 -8.06 11.56 12.22
C LYS A 221 -8.19 10.06 12.51
N GLY A 222 -7.06 9.36 12.52
CA GLY A 222 -6.99 7.92 12.74
C GLY A 222 -7.22 7.07 11.48
N TYR A 223 -7.72 7.63 10.38
CA TYR A 223 -8.09 6.86 9.18
C TYR A 223 -7.50 7.38 7.87
N CYS A 224 -7.07 8.66 7.81
CA CYS A 224 -6.64 9.36 6.58
C CYS A 224 -7.73 9.40 5.48
N PHE A 225 -9.01 9.27 5.85
CA PHE A 225 -10.18 9.50 5.01
C PHE A 225 -11.37 10.01 5.85
N ASN A 226 -12.34 10.68 5.22
CA ASN A 226 -13.44 11.36 5.87
C ASN A 226 -14.49 10.39 6.43
N THR A 227 -14.31 9.94 7.69
CA THR A 227 -15.22 9.02 8.39
C THR A 227 -16.68 9.47 8.35
N LYS A 228 -16.96 10.76 8.47
CA LYS A 228 -18.33 11.27 8.44
C LYS A 228 -18.98 11.08 7.07
N VAL A 229 -18.23 11.27 5.98
CA VAL A 229 -18.77 11.09 4.63
C VAL A 229 -19.08 9.61 4.38
N THR A 230 -18.18 8.68 4.73
CA THR A 230 -18.51 7.24 4.62
C THR A 230 -19.67 6.83 5.53
N ASP A 231 -19.75 7.33 6.77
CA ASP A 231 -20.88 7.03 7.67
C ASP A 231 -22.22 7.64 7.21
N SER A 232 -22.19 8.54 6.21
CA SER A 232 -23.38 9.10 5.53
C SER A 232 -23.80 8.35 4.26
N LEU A 233 -22.94 7.47 3.74
CA LEU A 233 -23.11 6.80 2.45
C LEU A 233 -23.62 5.38 2.61
N SER A 234 -24.67 5.01 1.85
CA SER A 234 -25.20 3.65 1.80
C SER A 234 -24.09 2.60 1.63
N LEU A 235 -24.20 1.52 2.40
CA LEU A 235 -23.39 0.30 2.23
C LEU A 235 -23.68 -0.37 0.87
N ASP A 236 -24.87 -0.11 0.32
CA ASP A 236 -25.42 -0.66 -0.92
C ASP A 236 -25.37 0.33 -2.10
N ARG A 237 -24.57 1.41 -1.99
CA ARG A 237 -24.55 2.44 -3.03
C ARG A 237 -24.12 1.89 -4.40
N ALA A 238 -24.71 2.41 -5.47
CA ALA A 238 -24.30 2.10 -6.82
C ALA A 238 -22.89 2.66 -7.10
N VAL A 239 -22.06 1.84 -7.77
CA VAL A 239 -20.75 2.23 -8.31
C VAL A 239 -20.93 2.48 -9.81
N PRO A 240 -20.45 3.60 -10.38
CA PRO A 240 -20.57 3.86 -11.81
C PRO A 240 -19.85 2.80 -12.68
N ASP A 241 -20.46 2.42 -13.80
CA ASP A 241 -19.86 1.51 -14.78
C ASP A 241 -19.03 2.26 -15.83
N TYR A 242 -17.76 2.48 -15.50
CA TYR A 242 -16.76 3.09 -16.39
C TYR A 242 -16.17 2.09 -17.42
N ALA A 243 -16.86 1.02 -17.80
CA ALA A 243 -16.37 0.12 -18.86
C ALA A 243 -16.30 0.85 -20.22
N SER A 244 -15.22 0.60 -20.98
CA SER A 244 -15.11 1.05 -22.38
C SER A 244 -15.88 0.12 -23.33
N ALA A 245 -15.99 0.50 -24.61
CA ALA A 245 -16.62 -0.33 -25.65
C ALA A 245 -15.98 -1.74 -25.71
N TYR A 246 -14.65 -1.79 -25.80
CA TYR A 246 -13.84 -3.00 -25.73
C TYR A 246 -14.20 -3.92 -24.55
N CYS A 247 -14.32 -3.37 -23.34
CA CYS A 247 -14.69 -4.17 -22.17
C CYS A 247 -16.16 -4.63 -22.17
N ARG A 248 -17.08 -3.89 -22.83
CA ARG A 248 -18.47 -4.31 -22.99
C ARG A 248 -18.60 -5.43 -24.03
N GLU A 249 -17.83 -5.38 -25.11
CA GLU A 249 -17.77 -6.40 -26.16
C GLU A 249 -17.32 -7.78 -25.63
N GLN A 250 -16.54 -7.82 -24.55
CA GLN A 250 -16.13 -9.07 -23.89
C GLN A 250 -17.18 -9.66 -22.93
N ARG A 251 -18.19 -8.90 -22.48
CA ARG A 251 -19.18 -9.38 -21.49
C ARG A 251 -19.90 -10.67 -21.93
N PRO A 252 -20.38 -10.82 -23.18
CA PRO A 252 -21.01 -12.06 -23.66
C PRO A 252 -20.11 -13.30 -23.65
N LEU A 253 -18.77 -13.14 -23.60
CA LEU A 253 -17.86 -14.26 -23.36
C LEU A 253 -17.86 -14.66 -21.89
N PHE A 254 -17.77 -13.68 -20.99
CA PHE A 254 -17.79 -13.90 -19.55
C PHE A 254 -19.12 -14.48 -19.06
N ASP A 255 -20.24 -14.05 -19.62
CA ASP A 255 -21.58 -14.56 -19.29
C ASP A 255 -21.71 -16.04 -19.69
N ARG A 256 -21.31 -16.40 -20.92
CA ARG A 256 -21.32 -17.80 -21.39
C ARG A 256 -20.40 -18.72 -20.60
N LEU A 257 -19.33 -18.20 -20.00
CA LEU A 257 -18.41 -18.97 -19.16
C LEU A 257 -18.81 -18.96 -17.68
N THR A 258 -19.71 -18.09 -17.25
CA THR A 258 -20.22 -18.07 -15.88
C THR A 258 -21.20 -19.24 -15.70
N PRO A 259 -20.96 -20.19 -14.78
CA PRO A 259 -21.88 -21.31 -14.60
C PRO A 259 -23.28 -20.82 -14.21
N PRO A 260 -24.36 -21.46 -14.70
CA PRO A 260 -25.71 -21.12 -14.28
C PRO A 260 -25.88 -21.32 -12.77
N GLN A 261 -26.80 -20.58 -12.17
CA GLN A 261 -27.15 -20.80 -10.78
C GLN A 261 -27.99 -22.07 -10.66
N VAL A 262 -27.63 -22.93 -9.71
CA VAL A 262 -28.47 -24.08 -9.34
C VAL A 262 -29.48 -23.59 -8.31
N ASP A 263 -30.71 -23.35 -8.75
CA ASP A 263 -31.82 -23.00 -7.86
C ASP A 263 -32.16 -24.20 -6.96
N VAL A 264 -31.78 -24.10 -5.67
CA VAL A 264 -31.95 -25.15 -4.66
C VAL A 264 -33.43 -25.42 -4.31
N ARG A 265 -34.38 -24.73 -4.97
CA ARG A 265 -35.82 -24.77 -4.64
C ARG A 265 -36.67 -25.75 -5.45
N THR A 266 -36.13 -26.42 -6.47
CA THR A 266 -36.88 -27.42 -7.25
C THR A 266 -36.03 -28.63 -7.60
N ASP A 267 -35.86 -29.55 -6.65
CA ASP A 267 -35.52 -30.94 -7.00
C ASP A 267 -36.14 -31.97 -6.04
N SER A 268 -37.46 -32.11 -6.18
CA SER A 268 -38.22 -33.24 -5.67
C SER A 268 -39.19 -33.77 -6.74
N ASN A 269 -38.67 -33.97 -7.97
CA ASN A 269 -39.12 -34.91 -9.01
C ASN A 269 -38.65 -34.47 -10.42
N ALA A 270 -37.47 -34.93 -10.84
CA ALA A 270 -37.11 -35.00 -12.26
C ALA A 270 -36.32 -36.29 -12.54
N GLN A 271 -37.02 -37.34 -12.97
CA GLN A 271 -36.37 -38.54 -13.51
C GLN A 271 -35.77 -38.26 -14.90
N HIS A 272 -34.75 -39.05 -15.25
CA HIS A 272 -34.09 -39.08 -16.56
C HIS A 272 -34.93 -38.65 -17.77
N GLN A 273 -34.37 -37.72 -18.55
CA GLN A 273 -34.50 -37.77 -20.01
C GLN A 273 -33.27 -37.12 -20.66
N ASP A 274 -32.41 -37.94 -21.27
CA ASP A 274 -31.42 -37.46 -22.24
C ASP A 274 -32.16 -36.88 -23.45
N SER A 275 -31.70 -35.75 -23.96
CA SER A 275 -32.17 -35.17 -25.22
C SER A 275 -31.05 -34.39 -25.88
N ALA A 276 -30.45 -34.99 -26.90
CA ALA A 276 -29.42 -34.35 -27.71
C ALA A 276 -30.02 -33.18 -28.51
N VAL A 277 -29.44 -31.99 -28.39
CA VAL A 277 -29.81 -30.82 -29.19
C VAL A 277 -28.71 -30.56 -30.22
N SER A 278 -29.09 -30.60 -31.49
CA SER A 278 -28.23 -30.30 -32.64
C SER A 278 -27.90 -28.81 -32.72
N VAL A 279 -26.61 -28.47 -32.86
CA VAL A 279 -26.14 -27.11 -33.11
C VAL A 279 -26.05 -26.88 -34.62
N GLU A 280 -26.88 -25.98 -35.15
CA GLU A 280 -26.68 -25.43 -36.50
C GLU A 280 -25.78 -24.18 -36.46
N ASN A 281 -24.98 -24.02 -37.52
CA ASN A 281 -23.96 -22.98 -37.62
C ASN A 281 -24.54 -21.58 -37.86
N ALA A 282 -24.12 -20.61 -37.05
CA ALA A 282 -24.10 -19.19 -37.42
C ALA A 282 -22.66 -18.69 -37.40
N GLY A 283 -22.08 -18.47 -38.58
CA GLY A 283 -20.70 -17.98 -38.71
C GLY A 283 -20.60 -16.50 -38.37
N MET A 284 -19.70 -16.15 -37.45
CA MET A 284 -19.29 -14.77 -37.20
C MET A 284 -17.79 -14.75 -36.90
N GLU A 285 -17.03 -14.10 -37.78
CA GLU A 285 -15.58 -14.11 -37.78
C GLU A 285 -15.05 -13.12 -36.73
N VAL A 286 -14.61 -13.64 -35.58
CA VAL A 286 -14.02 -12.83 -34.50
C VAL A 286 -12.50 -12.94 -34.58
N ALA A 287 -11.83 -11.80 -34.73
CA ALA A 287 -10.39 -11.74 -34.94
C ALA A 287 -9.59 -12.22 -33.72
N SER A 288 -8.81 -13.29 -33.94
CA SER A 288 -7.59 -13.71 -33.24
C SER A 288 -7.24 -13.05 -31.89
N LEU A 289 -7.91 -13.48 -30.83
CA LEU A 289 -7.27 -13.69 -29.53
C LEU A 289 -7.08 -15.20 -29.35
N THR A 290 -5.89 -15.65 -28.93
CA THR A 290 -5.48 -17.06 -28.99
C THR A 290 -6.33 -17.99 -28.11
N ALA A 291 -7.42 -18.52 -28.67
CA ALA A 291 -8.41 -19.36 -28.00
C ALA A 291 -8.05 -20.86 -27.97
N SER A 292 -6.80 -21.24 -28.24
CA SER A 292 -6.37 -22.64 -28.40
C SER A 292 -6.36 -23.47 -27.10
N ASN A 293 -6.38 -22.84 -25.91
CA ASN A 293 -6.41 -23.53 -24.62
C ASN A 293 -7.74 -23.35 -23.83
N ALA A 294 -8.76 -22.70 -24.40
CA ALA A 294 -10.05 -22.49 -23.72
C ALA A 294 -11.03 -23.68 -23.88
N SER A 295 -10.58 -24.80 -24.45
CA SER A 295 -11.37 -25.89 -25.03
C SER A 295 -11.91 -26.94 -24.04
N ASP A 296 -11.66 -26.80 -22.74
CA ASP A 296 -11.97 -27.83 -21.73
C ASP A 296 -13.44 -27.85 -21.25
N GLY A 297 -14.33 -27.05 -21.86
CA GLY A 297 -15.79 -27.05 -21.63
C GLY A 297 -16.27 -26.60 -20.24
N ARG A 298 -15.41 -26.62 -19.22
CA ARG A 298 -15.68 -26.13 -17.85
C ARG A 298 -15.82 -24.61 -17.83
N GLY A 299 -16.71 -24.09 -16.99
CA GLY A 299 -16.91 -22.64 -16.79
C GLY A 299 -15.74 -21.93 -16.10
N LEU A 300 -15.94 -20.68 -15.68
CA LEU A 300 -15.01 -19.93 -14.84
C LEU A 300 -14.88 -20.61 -13.46
N PRO A 301 -13.66 -20.65 -12.88
CA PRO A 301 -13.43 -21.26 -11.56
C PRO A 301 -14.07 -20.45 -10.44
N THR A 302 -14.38 -21.12 -9.33
CA THR A 302 -14.89 -20.50 -8.11
C THR A 302 -13.77 -19.79 -7.33
N THR A 303 -14.08 -18.65 -6.69
CA THR A 303 -13.13 -17.90 -5.86
C THR A 303 -13.53 -17.81 -4.40
N SER A 304 -12.55 -17.93 -3.50
CA SER A 304 -12.64 -17.43 -2.13
C SER A 304 -12.07 -16.00 -2.10
N VAL A 305 -12.88 -15.02 -1.74
CA VAL A 305 -12.42 -13.64 -1.55
C VAL A 305 -11.83 -13.49 -0.15
N VAL A 306 -10.62 -12.95 -0.02
CA VAL A 306 -9.95 -12.73 1.27
C VAL A 306 -9.78 -11.23 1.50
N ILE A 307 -10.40 -10.71 2.56
CA ILE A 307 -10.35 -9.29 2.95
C ILE A 307 -9.64 -9.18 4.31
N VAL A 308 -8.48 -8.52 4.36
CA VAL A 308 -7.77 -8.28 5.63
C VAL A 308 -8.15 -6.92 6.20
N LEU A 309 -8.35 -6.86 7.52
CA LEU A 309 -8.55 -5.61 8.26
C LEU A 309 -7.65 -5.53 9.50
N TYR A 310 -7.29 -4.30 9.86
CA TYR A 310 -6.71 -3.94 11.16
C TYR A 310 -7.19 -2.53 11.50
N ASN A 311 -7.95 -2.38 12.59
CA ASN A 311 -8.47 -1.10 13.06
C ASN A 311 -9.25 -0.31 11.98
N GLU A 312 -9.99 -0.98 11.11
CA GLU A 312 -10.69 -0.33 10.01
C GLU A 312 -12.03 0.31 10.44
N ASN A 313 -12.46 1.34 9.72
CA ASN A 313 -13.78 1.96 9.91
C ASN A 313 -14.90 0.99 9.49
N LEU A 314 -15.92 0.81 10.33
CA LEU A 314 -16.97 -0.19 10.07
C LEU A 314 -17.78 0.08 8.79
N SER A 315 -18.15 1.33 8.48
CA SER A 315 -18.98 1.60 7.28
C SER A 315 -18.21 1.35 5.99
N VAL A 316 -16.90 1.59 5.99
CA VAL A 316 -16.00 1.27 4.86
C VAL A 316 -15.78 -0.23 4.71
N LEU A 317 -15.51 -0.95 5.81
CA LEU A 317 -15.36 -2.41 5.81
C LEU A 317 -16.63 -3.10 5.31
N LEU A 318 -17.80 -2.74 5.85
CA LEU A 318 -19.06 -3.34 5.46
C LEU A 318 -19.43 -3.02 4.01
N ARG A 319 -19.22 -1.77 3.54
CA ARG A 319 -19.42 -1.42 2.13
C ARG A 319 -18.52 -2.23 1.19
N SER A 320 -17.29 -2.55 1.61
CA SER A 320 -16.39 -3.42 0.85
C SER A 320 -16.96 -4.84 0.68
N ILE A 321 -17.46 -5.43 1.78
CA ILE A 321 -18.04 -6.78 1.77
C ILE A 321 -19.33 -6.81 0.94
N HIS A 322 -20.23 -5.85 1.13
CA HIS A 322 -21.45 -5.71 0.32
C HIS A 322 -21.13 -5.46 -1.14
N SER A 323 -20.13 -4.63 -1.45
CA SER A 323 -19.71 -4.42 -2.83
C SER A 323 -19.26 -5.70 -3.53
N VAL A 324 -18.67 -6.66 -2.81
CA VAL A 324 -18.33 -7.99 -3.35
C VAL A 324 -19.60 -8.82 -3.55
N LEU A 325 -20.48 -8.90 -2.53
CA LEU A 325 -21.72 -9.67 -2.59
C LEU A 325 -22.67 -9.20 -3.71
N ASN A 326 -22.79 -7.89 -3.89
CA ASN A 326 -23.73 -7.25 -4.82
C ASN A 326 -23.29 -7.31 -6.30
N ARG A 327 -22.03 -7.68 -6.59
CA ARG A 327 -21.40 -7.52 -7.93
C ARG A 327 -20.62 -8.75 -8.38
N THR A 328 -20.81 -9.87 -7.70
CA THR A 328 -20.15 -11.13 -8.02
C THR A 328 -21.20 -12.20 -8.31
N PRO A 329 -21.17 -12.86 -9.48
CA PRO A 329 -22.10 -13.94 -9.79
C PRO A 329 -22.08 -15.02 -8.70
N PRO A 330 -23.25 -15.43 -8.17
CA PRO A 330 -23.34 -16.40 -7.07
C PRO A 330 -22.66 -17.74 -7.32
N SER A 331 -22.64 -18.22 -8.55
CA SER A 331 -21.96 -19.46 -8.94
C SER A 331 -20.43 -19.36 -8.88
N LEU A 332 -19.87 -18.15 -8.94
CA LEU A 332 -18.42 -17.89 -8.87
C LEU A 332 -17.93 -17.57 -7.45
N LEU A 333 -18.76 -16.93 -6.63
CA LEU A 333 -18.40 -16.62 -5.25
C LEU A 333 -18.55 -17.87 -4.36
N LYS A 334 -17.43 -18.49 -3.98
CA LYS A 334 -17.42 -19.61 -3.02
C LYS A 334 -17.71 -19.11 -1.61
N GLU A 335 -16.91 -18.15 -1.16
CA GLU A 335 -16.99 -17.53 0.17
C GLU A 335 -16.24 -16.19 0.21
N ILE A 336 -16.53 -15.39 1.23
CA ILE A 336 -15.74 -14.23 1.67
C ILE A 336 -15.16 -14.54 3.04
N ILE A 337 -13.83 -14.47 3.16
CA ILE A 337 -13.10 -14.67 4.41
C ILE A 337 -12.58 -13.30 4.85
N VAL A 338 -13.23 -12.73 5.85
CA VAL A 338 -12.82 -11.49 6.50
C VAL A 338 -11.80 -11.86 7.58
N VAL A 339 -10.56 -11.37 7.47
CA VAL A 339 -9.48 -11.67 8.42
C VAL A 339 -9.19 -10.44 9.28
N ASP A 340 -9.46 -10.57 10.59
CA ASP A 340 -9.08 -9.59 11.61
C ASP A 340 -7.66 -9.87 12.09
N ASP A 341 -6.72 -9.05 11.63
CA ASP A 341 -5.30 -9.05 12.04
C ASP A 341 -5.14 -8.40 13.43
N PHE A 342 -5.86 -8.93 14.43
CA PHE A 342 -5.77 -8.53 15.83
C PHE A 342 -6.06 -7.03 16.08
N SER A 343 -7.20 -6.55 15.58
CA SER A 343 -7.66 -5.17 15.82
C SER A 343 -7.84 -4.87 17.31
N ASN A 344 -7.46 -3.65 17.72
CA ASN A 344 -7.57 -3.20 19.10
C ASN A 344 -9.04 -2.89 19.47
N LYS A 345 -9.66 -3.76 20.26
CA LYS A 345 -11.08 -3.67 20.66
C LYS A 345 -11.38 -2.58 21.69
N GLU A 346 -10.37 -1.99 22.33
CA GLU A 346 -10.56 -0.86 23.27
C GLU A 346 -10.82 0.44 22.49
N THR A 347 -10.12 0.60 21.37
CA THR A 347 -10.22 1.77 20.47
C THR A 347 -11.22 1.56 19.33
N HIS A 348 -11.45 0.32 18.91
CA HIS A 348 -12.36 -0.07 17.82
C HIS A 348 -13.36 -1.14 18.30
N PRO A 349 -14.20 -0.87 19.32
CA PRO A 349 -15.08 -1.88 19.94
C PRO A 349 -16.11 -2.48 18.96
N TRP A 350 -16.50 -1.76 17.91
CA TRP A 350 -17.37 -2.25 16.84
C TRP A 350 -16.75 -3.42 16.04
N LEU A 351 -15.42 -3.54 16.00
CA LEU A 351 -14.73 -4.70 15.42
C LEU A 351 -14.76 -5.92 16.35
N GLY A 352 -15.27 -5.78 17.58
CA GLY A 352 -15.60 -6.85 18.51
C GLY A 352 -16.91 -7.56 18.14
N GLU A 353 -17.78 -7.80 19.13
CA GLU A 353 -18.98 -8.65 18.96
C GLU A 353 -19.96 -8.12 17.90
N GLN A 354 -20.09 -6.79 17.75
CA GLN A 354 -20.95 -6.18 16.73
C GLN A 354 -20.61 -6.65 15.31
N LEU A 355 -19.33 -6.81 14.96
CA LEU A 355 -18.90 -7.36 13.67
C LEU A 355 -19.21 -8.86 13.56
N GLU A 356 -19.12 -9.61 14.67
CA GLU A 356 -19.43 -11.05 14.68
C GLU A 356 -20.91 -11.30 14.44
N ASP A 357 -21.78 -10.55 15.13
CA ASP A 357 -23.23 -10.61 14.96
C ASP A 357 -23.65 -10.17 13.55
N TYR A 358 -22.96 -9.17 12.98
CA TYR A 358 -23.21 -8.74 11.60
C TYR A 358 -22.84 -9.85 10.59
N VAL A 359 -21.63 -10.40 10.70
CA VAL A 359 -21.14 -11.44 9.78
C VAL A 359 -22.00 -12.71 9.88
N ALA A 360 -22.24 -13.22 11.08
CA ALA A 360 -23.03 -14.44 11.25
C ALA A 360 -24.52 -14.23 10.94
N GLY A 361 -25.11 -13.12 11.38
CA GLY A 361 -26.55 -12.89 11.27
C GLY A 361 -27.03 -12.30 9.94
N THR A 362 -26.18 -11.57 9.19
CA THR A 362 -26.61 -10.82 7.99
C THR A 362 -25.93 -11.26 6.71
N LEU A 363 -24.63 -11.57 6.74
CA LEU A 363 -23.82 -11.72 5.53
C LEU A 363 -23.81 -13.18 5.02
N PRO A 364 -24.44 -13.50 3.86
CA PRO A 364 -24.33 -14.82 3.27
C PRO A 364 -22.89 -15.08 2.81
N LYS A 365 -22.52 -16.36 2.71
CA LYS A 365 -21.21 -16.82 2.23
C LYS A 365 -19.99 -16.19 2.94
N THR A 366 -20.16 -15.52 4.08
CA THR A 366 -19.11 -14.74 4.74
C THR A 366 -18.72 -15.38 6.07
N ARG A 367 -17.41 -15.47 6.34
CA ARG A 367 -16.80 -16.03 7.56
C ARG A 367 -15.81 -15.02 8.11
N LEU A 368 -15.70 -14.94 9.44
CA LEU A 368 -14.79 -14.02 10.12
C LEU A 368 -13.69 -14.81 10.83
N LEU A 369 -12.45 -14.70 10.34
CA LEU A 369 -11.25 -15.30 10.90
C LEU A 369 -10.53 -14.26 11.78
N ARG A 370 -10.49 -14.47 13.10
CA ARG A 370 -9.75 -13.61 14.03
C ARG A 370 -8.41 -14.22 14.39
N LEU A 371 -7.32 -13.51 14.10
CA LEU A 371 -6.00 -13.88 14.60
C LEU A 371 -5.87 -13.51 16.08
N LEU A 372 -5.27 -14.38 16.90
CA LEU A 372 -5.07 -14.13 18.33
C LEU A 372 -3.78 -13.33 18.64
N GLN A 373 -3.09 -12.87 17.60
CA GLN A 373 -1.94 -11.96 17.70
C GLN A 373 -1.77 -11.20 16.38
N ARG A 374 -1.18 -10.00 16.44
CA ARG A 374 -0.80 -9.24 15.24
C ARG A 374 0.20 -10.03 14.40
N ARG A 375 -0.10 -10.22 13.11
CA ARG A 375 0.77 -10.88 12.12
C ARG A 375 1.13 -9.97 10.94
N GLY A 376 0.36 -8.91 10.71
CA GLY A 376 0.54 -8.04 9.55
C GLY A 376 -0.26 -8.52 8.33
N LEU A 377 -0.30 -7.67 7.30
CA LEU A 377 -1.09 -7.88 6.08
C LEU A 377 -0.84 -9.26 5.46
N MET A 378 0.44 -9.56 5.24
CA MET A 378 0.88 -10.78 4.55
C MET A 378 0.56 -12.05 5.35
N GLY A 379 0.75 -12.01 6.68
CA GLY A 379 0.42 -13.13 7.58
C GLY A 379 -1.09 -13.37 7.70
N ALA A 380 -1.88 -12.30 7.72
CA ALA A 380 -3.34 -12.37 7.71
C ALA A 380 -3.88 -12.88 6.35
N ARG A 381 -3.31 -12.44 5.23
CA ARG A 381 -3.63 -12.99 3.89
C ARG A 381 -3.30 -14.48 3.81
N ALA A 382 -2.15 -14.91 4.33
CA ALA A 382 -1.78 -16.33 4.36
C ALA A 382 -2.73 -17.17 5.24
N ALA A 383 -3.16 -16.66 6.39
CA ALA A 383 -4.16 -17.32 7.23
C ALA A 383 -5.53 -17.43 6.53
N GLY A 384 -5.99 -16.38 5.85
CA GLY A 384 -7.19 -16.42 5.01
C GLY A 384 -7.07 -17.42 3.84
N ALA A 385 -5.92 -17.46 3.17
CA ALA A 385 -5.63 -18.39 2.08
C ALA A 385 -5.56 -19.85 2.54
N ALA A 386 -5.13 -20.12 3.78
CA ALA A 386 -5.09 -21.46 4.35
C ALA A 386 -6.49 -22.06 4.57
N VAL A 387 -7.48 -21.23 4.95
CA VAL A 387 -8.87 -21.67 5.19
C VAL A 387 -9.80 -21.52 3.98
N ALA A 388 -9.32 -20.93 2.89
CA ALA A 388 -10.04 -20.78 1.62
C ALA A 388 -10.39 -22.13 0.97
N THR A 389 -11.59 -22.28 0.42
CA THR A 389 -12.09 -23.52 -0.21
C THR A 389 -12.37 -23.40 -1.71
N GLY A 390 -12.25 -22.22 -2.30
CA GLY A 390 -12.36 -21.99 -3.75
C GLY A 390 -11.16 -22.50 -4.55
N GLU A 391 -11.35 -22.60 -5.86
CA GLU A 391 -10.30 -22.97 -6.82
C GLU A 391 -9.28 -21.83 -7.01
N THR A 392 -9.76 -20.57 -6.96
CA THR A 392 -8.93 -19.37 -6.89
C THR A 392 -9.08 -18.66 -5.55
N ILE A 393 -8.12 -17.80 -5.25
CA ILE A 393 -8.14 -16.86 -4.13
C ILE A 393 -8.09 -15.45 -4.72
N THR A 394 -9.01 -14.58 -4.30
CA THR A 394 -9.03 -13.17 -4.67
C THR A 394 -8.78 -12.31 -3.44
N PHE A 395 -7.61 -11.70 -3.33
CA PHE A 395 -7.28 -10.79 -2.24
C PHE A 395 -7.79 -9.38 -2.55
N LEU A 396 -8.38 -8.75 -1.54
CA LEU A 396 -8.83 -7.36 -1.55
C LEU A 396 -8.50 -6.69 -0.23
N ASP A 397 -8.36 -5.36 -0.25
CA ASP A 397 -8.25 -4.56 0.97
C ASP A 397 -9.64 -4.28 1.58
N SER A 398 -9.67 -3.86 2.84
CA SER A 398 -10.91 -3.60 3.60
C SER A 398 -11.60 -2.24 3.31
N HIS A 399 -11.17 -1.56 2.25
CA HIS A 399 -11.66 -0.25 1.84
C HIS A 399 -11.75 -0.12 0.31
N ILE A 400 -12.61 -0.95 -0.28
CA ILE A 400 -12.79 -1.09 -1.73
C ILE A 400 -14.26 -0.99 -2.15
N GLU A 401 -14.48 -0.68 -3.43
CA GLU A 401 -15.79 -0.81 -4.09
C GLU A 401 -15.62 -1.34 -5.53
N CYS A 402 -16.00 -2.60 -5.74
CA CYS A 402 -16.02 -3.28 -7.03
C CYS A 402 -16.97 -2.60 -8.04
N SER A 403 -16.60 -2.58 -9.32
CA SER A 403 -17.51 -2.27 -10.43
C SER A 403 -18.28 -3.51 -10.90
N ALA A 404 -19.22 -3.33 -11.84
CA ALA A 404 -19.83 -4.46 -12.55
C ALA A 404 -18.77 -5.24 -13.36
N TYR A 405 -18.89 -6.57 -13.43
CA TYR A 405 -17.93 -7.46 -14.10
C TYR A 405 -16.49 -7.38 -13.56
N TRP A 406 -16.29 -7.01 -12.29
CA TRP A 406 -14.96 -6.93 -11.72
C TRP A 406 -14.26 -8.30 -11.61
N LEU A 407 -14.99 -9.39 -11.35
CA LEU A 407 -14.36 -10.68 -11.07
C LEU A 407 -14.14 -11.54 -12.32
N GLN A 408 -15.13 -11.63 -13.22
CA GLN A 408 -15.11 -12.56 -14.35
C GLN A 408 -13.89 -12.42 -15.28
N PRO A 409 -13.41 -11.20 -15.62
CA PRO A 409 -12.18 -11.03 -16.40
C PRO A 409 -10.95 -11.58 -15.67
N LEU A 410 -10.84 -11.40 -14.36
CA LEU A 410 -9.72 -11.92 -13.56
C LEU A 410 -9.70 -13.45 -13.57
N LEU A 411 -10.86 -14.07 -13.34
CA LEU A 411 -11.02 -15.54 -13.38
C LEU A 411 -10.76 -16.10 -14.78
N PHE A 412 -11.15 -15.38 -15.84
CA PHE A 412 -10.86 -15.77 -17.22
C PHE A 412 -9.35 -15.81 -17.48
N HIS A 413 -8.60 -14.80 -17.03
CA HIS A 413 -7.14 -14.80 -17.18
C HIS A 413 -6.44 -15.91 -16.39
N VAL A 414 -6.87 -16.19 -15.16
CA VAL A 414 -6.33 -17.30 -14.33
C VAL A 414 -6.76 -18.68 -14.87
N LYS A 415 -7.93 -18.79 -15.48
CA LYS A 415 -8.40 -20.02 -16.15
C LYS A 415 -7.55 -20.37 -17.38
N GLN A 416 -7.14 -19.36 -18.17
CA GLN A 416 -6.31 -19.56 -19.37
C GLN A 416 -4.92 -20.13 -19.05
N ASP A 417 -4.36 -19.79 -17.89
CA ASP A 417 -3.13 -20.36 -17.35
C ASP A 417 -3.12 -20.15 -15.82
N TRP A 418 -3.17 -21.25 -15.08
CA TRP A 418 -3.28 -21.28 -13.62
C TRP A 418 -2.08 -20.64 -12.90
N ARG A 419 -0.95 -20.43 -13.60
CA ARG A 419 0.24 -19.74 -13.06
C ARG A 419 0.20 -18.22 -13.20
N ARG A 420 -0.88 -17.68 -13.78
CA ARG A 420 -1.10 -16.23 -13.85
C ARG A 420 -1.64 -15.68 -12.54
N VAL A 421 -1.17 -14.49 -12.20
CA VAL A 421 -1.78 -13.63 -11.19
C VAL A 421 -2.47 -12.47 -11.92
N ALA A 422 -3.79 -12.38 -11.80
CA ALA A 422 -4.60 -11.37 -12.48
C ALA A 422 -4.94 -10.21 -11.53
N MET A 423 -4.72 -8.97 -11.96
CA MET A 423 -4.93 -7.76 -11.17
C MET A 423 -6.00 -6.86 -11.82
N PRO A 424 -6.92 -6.27 -11.04
CA PRO A 424 -7.83 -5.25 -11.54
C PRO A 424 -7.08 -3.96 -11.86
N LEU A 425 -7.69 -3.09 -12.68
CA LEU A 425 -7.40 -1.66 -12.64
C LEU A 425 -7.93 -1.11 -11.30
N ILE A 426 -7.04 -0.55 -10.48
CA ILE A 426 -7.41 -0.04 -9.15
C ILE A 426 -7.78 1.43 -9.27
N SER A 427 -9.07 1.74 -9.32
CA SER A 427 -9.61 3.10 -9.45
C SER A 427 -9.53 3.85 -8.11
N THR A 428 -9.43 5.18 -8.14
CA THR A 428 -9.42 5.99 -6.92
C THR A 428 -10.83 6.13 -6.34
N ILE A 429 -10.98 5.94 -5.04
CA ILE A 429 -12.08 6.50 -4.25
C ILE A 429 -11.50 7.66 -3.46
N ASP A 430 -11.90 8.89 -3.79
CA ASP A 430 -11.34 10.09 -3.14
C ASP A 430 -11.58 10.07 -1.62
N ALA A 431 -10.51 10.19 -0.85
CA ALA A 431 -10.54 10.04 0.61
C ALA A 431 -11.39 11.09 1.34
N ASP A 432 -11.74 12.21 0.71
CA ASP A 432 -12.55 13.26 1.34
C ASP A 432 -14.04 13.23 0.96
N THR A 433 -14.34 12.94 -0.31
CA THR A 433 -15.71 12.96 -0.87
C THR A 433 -16.29 11.57 -1.12
N PHE A 434 -15.48 10.52 -1.01
CA PHE A 434 -15.82 9.14 -1.36
C PHE A 434 -16.40 9.00 -2.78
N ARG A 435 -15.98 9.84 -3.73
CA ARG A 435 -16.34 9.66 -5.14
C ARG A 435 -15.41 8.64 -5.77
N VAL A 436 -16.00 7.68 -6.50
CA VAL A 436 -15.23 6.77 -7.37
C VAL A 436 -14.84 7.55 -8.61
N GLU A 437 -13.56 7.61 -8.93
CA GLU A 437 -13.01 8.34 -10.07
C GLU A 437 -12.81 7.41 -11.27
N GLU A 438 -12.88 7.98 -12.48
CA GLU A 438 -12.55 7.25 -13.70
C GLU A 438 -11.03 7.11 -13.87
N GLY A 439 -10.59 5.95 -14.39
CA GLY A 439 -9.18 5.61 -14.51
C GLY A 439 -8.72 4.72 -13.36
N GLY A 440 -7.44 4.80 -13.00
CA GLY A 440 -6.85 4.00 -11.92
C GLY A 440 -5.41 3.59 -12.16
N LEU A 441 -4.86 2.88 -11.18
CA LEU A 441 -3.52 2.30 -11.16
C LEU A 441 -3.38 1.25 -12.27
N ARG A 442 -2.48 1.53 -13.22
CA ARG A 442 -2.16 0.68 -14.38
C ARG A 442 -0.91 -0.17 -14.08
N THR A 443 -0.17 -0.63 -15.09
CA THR A 443 0.99 -1.51 -14.83
C THR A 443 2.04 -0.79 -14.01
N LEU A 444 2.63 -1.53 -13.07
CA LEU A 444 3.69 -1.06 -12.20
C LEU A 444 4.98 -1.79 -12.50
N ALA A 445 6.06 -1.02 -12.41
CA ALA A 445 7.41 -1.49 -12.31
C ALA A 445 8.06 -0.88 -11.06
N PHE A 446 9.38 -0.93 -10.91
CA PHE A 446 10.06 -0.47 -9.69
C PHE A 446 11.38 0.23 -9.94
N THR A 447 11.80 1.00 -8.96
CA THR A 447 13.11 1.65 -8.92
C THR A 447 14.11 0.80 -8.12
N TRP A 448 15.41 1.10 -8.17
CA TRP A 448 16.42 0.36 -7.42
C TRP A 448 16.26 0.48 -5.89
N GLY A 449 15.61 1.54 -5.39
CA GLY A 449 15.14 1.64 -4.00
C GLY A 449 13.91 0.78 -3.65
N MET A 450 13.47 -0.09 -4.58
CA MET A 450 12.27 -0.91 -4.48
C MET A 450 11.03 -0.07 -4.09
N GLY A 451 10.78 1.00 -4.86
CA GLY A 451 9.53 1.76 -4.83
C GLY A 451 8.76 1.60 -6.13
N HIS A 452 7.44 1.81 -6.11
CA HIS A 452 6.60 1.75 -7.31
C HIS A 452 7.02 2.80 -8.36
N HIS A 453 7.14 2.38 -9.62
CA HIS A 453 7.38 3.25 -10.78
C HIS A 453 6.29 2.98 -11.84
N HIS A 454 5.59 4.04 -12.26
CA HIS A 454 4.45 3.95 -13.17
C HIS A 454 4.92 4.12 -14.64
N ILE A 455 4.91 3.04 -15.43
CA ILE A 455 5.43 3.05 -16.82
C ILE A 455 4.53 2.34 -17.86
N ASP A 456 3.20 2.33 -17.65
CA ASP A 456 2.20 1.67 -18.53
C ASP A 456 2.38 2.02 -20.02
N GLU A 457 2.64 3.28 -20.36
CA GLU A 457 2.87 3.67 -21.75
C GLU A 457 4.16 3.08 -22.35
N LYS A 458 5.28 3.07 -21.59
CA LYS A 458 6.54 2.48 -22.05
C LYS A 458 6.38 0.97 -22.27
N ILE A 459 5.76 0.27 -21.32
CA ILE A 459 5.50 -1.19 -21.42
C ILE A 459 4.58 -1.50 -22.60
N ARG A 460 3.44 -0.82 -22.74
CA ARG A 460 2.50 -1.05 -23.84
C ARG A 460 3.12 -0.77 -25.20
N LYS A 461 3.91 0.31 -25.31
CA LYS A 461 4.65 0.63 -26.53
C LYS A 461 5.64 -0.48 -26.90
N ARG A 462 6.40 -1.02 -25.94
CA ARG A 462 7.30 -2.17 -26.15
C ARG A 462 6.52 -3.41 -26.60
N VAL A 463 5.43 -3.74 -25.92
CA VAL A 463 4.61 -4.93 -26.22
C VAL A 463 4.01 -4.83 -27.64
N ALA A 464 3.47 -3.67 -28.02
CA ALA A 464 3.00 -3.41 -29.38
C ALA A 464 4.12 -3.49 -30.43
N GLN A 465 5.30 -2.93 -30.14
CA GLN A 465 6.47 -3.05 -31.03
C GLN A 465 6.97 -4.49 -31.20
N ASN A 466 6.69 -5.36 -30.24
CA ASN A 466 7.00 -6.80 -30.29
C ASN A 466 5.91 -7.63 -31.01
N GLY A 467 4.90 -6.99 -31.61
CA GLY A 467 3.89 -7.63 -32.46
C GLY A 467 2.51 -7.82 -31.83
N ASP A 468 2.33 -7.47 -30.56
CA ASP A 468 1.01 -7.49 -29.89
C ASP A 468 0.31 -6.14 -30.04
N GLU A 469 -0.29 -5.94 -31.22
CA GLU A 469 -1.04 -4.74 -31.59
C GLU A 469 -2.18 -4.40 -30.62
N GLU A 470 -2.71 -5.38 -29.87
CA GLU A 470 -3.81 -5.17 -28.93
C GLU A 470 -3.38 -4.30 -27.74
N ALA A 471 -2.09 -4.34 -27.36
CA ALA A 471 -1.53 -3.51 -26.28
C ALA A 471 -1.67 -1.98 -26.53
N LYS A 472 -1.88 -1.56 -27.79
CA LYS A 472 -2.22 -0.17 -28.16
C LYS A 472 -3.57 0.27 -27.58
N ASN A 473 -4.52 -0.65 -27.41
CA ASN A 473 -5.75 -0.38 -26.68
C ASN A 473 -5.44 -0.33 -25.18
N ARG A 474 -5.66 0.83 -24.56
CA ARG A 474 -5.40 1.07 -23.14
C ARG A 474 -6.17 0.12 -22.22
N ASP A 475 -7.30 -0.43 -22.66
CA ASP A 475 -8.10 -1.32 -21.82
C ASP A 475 -7.86 -2.81 -22.10
N ALA A 476 -7.01 -3.13 -23.08
CA ALA A 476 -6.53 -4.49 -23.28
C ALA A 476 -5.66 -4.97 -22.10
N PRO A 477 -5.75 -6.25 -21.72
CA PRO A 477 -4.87 -6.86 -20.73
C PRO A 477 -3.40 -6.72 -21.13
N VAL A 478 -2.53 -6.56 -20.13
CA VAL A 478 -1.08 -6.38 -20.37
C VAL A 478 -0.27 -6.96 -19.21
N MET A 479 0.92 -7.46 -19.50
CA MET A 479 1.83 -7.99 -18.49
C MET A 479 2.47 -6.85 -17.69
N SER A 480 2.54 -7.01 -16.36
CA SER A 480 3.11 -6.00 -15.44
C SER A 480 4.37 -6.55 -14.77
N PRO A 481 5.49 -5.81 -14.72
CA PRO A 481 6.69 -6.25 -13.99
C PRO A 481 6.42 -6.60 -12.53
N ILE A 482 5.64 -5.76 -11.83
CA ILE A 482 5.18 -6.03 -10.47
C ILE A 482 3.68 -5.78 -10.30
N MET A 483 3.15 -6.22 -9.17
CA MET A 483 1.83 -5.86 -8.66
C MET A 483 1.88 -4.68 -7.69
N ALA A 484 0.73 -4.04 -7.44
CA ALA A 484 0.56 -3.05 -6.38
C ALA A 484 0.42 -3.67 -4.97
N GLY A 485 0.41 -5.00 -4.86
CA GLY A 485 0.25 -5.76 -3.61
C GLY A 485 -1.19 -5.85 -3.10
N GLY A 486 -1.99 -4.79 -3.20
CA GLY A 486 -3.35 -4.71 -2.64
C GLY A 486 -4.35 -5.75 -3.16
N LEU A 487 -4.63 -5.74 -4.46
CA LEU A 487 -5.77 -6.42 -5.07
C LEU A 487 -5.32 -7.36 -6.19
N PHE A 488 -5.60 -8.67 -6.10
CA PHE A 488 -5.29 -9.65 -7.15
C PHE A 488 -6.04 -10.97 -6.98
N THR A 489 -6.14 -11.74 -8.08
CA THR A 489 -6.64 -13.13 -8.10
C THR A 489 -5.55 -14.09 -8.54
N ILE A 490 -5.43 -15.22 -7.85
CA ILE A 490 -4.45 -16.29 -8.10
C ILE A 490 -5.10 -17.66 -7.96
N ALA A 491 -4.67 -18.68 -8.72
CA ALA A 491 -5.09 -20.06 -8.47
C ALA A 491 -4.60 -20.52 -7.09
N LYS A 492 -5.47 -21.20 -6.32
CA LYS A 492 -5.11 -21.71 -4.98
C LYS A 492 -3.94 -22.71 -5.05
N GLU A 493 -3.89 -23.51 -6.12
CA GLU A 493 -2.77 -24.41 -6.39
C GLU A 493 -1.46 -23.63 -6.62
N TRP A 494 -1.48 -22.54 -7.39
CA TRP A 494 -0.28 -21.72 -7.63
C TRP A 494 0.19 -20.99 -6.37
N TRP A 495 -0.75 -20.44 -5.58
CA TRP A 495 -0.43 -19.89 -4.25
C TRP A 495 0.29 -20.92 -3.36
N LYS A 496 -0.18 -22.18 -3.37
CA LYS A 496 0.45 -23.28 -2.63
C LYS A 496 1.82 -23.64 -3.20
N THR A 497 1.99 -23.69 -4.53
CA THR A 497 3.27 -23.97 -5.20
C THR A 497 4.34 -22.91 -4.88
N LEU A 498 3.94 -21.64 -4.80
CA LEU A 498 4.81 -20.53 -4.40
C LEU A 498 5.04 -20.41 -2.88
N GLU A 499 4.42 -21.30 -2.08
CA GLU A 499 4.40 -21.29 -0.61
C GLU A 499 3.94 -19.93 0.00
N GLY A 500 3.10 -19.18 -0.72
CA GLY A 500 2.59 -17.87 -0.30
C GLY A 500 3.67 -16.78 -0.27
N TYR A 501 3.61 -15.89 0.73
CA TYR A 501 4.64 -14.87 1.00
C TYR A 501 5.81 -15.44 1.84
N ASP A 502 6.95 -14.75 1.83
CA ASP A 502 8.02 -14.99 2.81
C ASP A 502 7.51 -14.86 4.27
N LYS A 503 7.62 -15.96 5.02
CA LYS A 503 7.06 -16.15 6.37
C LYS A 503 7.67 -15.23 7.43
N GLU A 504 8.87 -14.72 7.16
CA GLU A 504 9.63 -13.84 8.06
C GLU A 504 9.47 -12.35 7.72
N MET A 505 8.68 -12.01 6.69
CA MET A 505 8.26 -10.63 6.44
C MET A 505 7.27 -10.17 7.51
N GLN A 506 7.42 -8.91 7.92
CA GLN A 506 6.71 -8.36 9.08
C GLN A 506 5.82 -7.19 8.69
N ILE A 507 4.61 -7.15 9.26
CA ILE A 507 3.64 -6.05 9.21
C ILE A 507 3.13 -5.67 7.81
N TYR A 508 3.94 -5.02 6.98
CA TYR A 508 3.56 -4.44 5.68
C TYR A 508 4.78 -4.05 4.85
N GLY A 509 4.66 -4.12 3.52
CA GLY A 509 5.58 -3.55 2.54
C GLY A 509 6.73 -4.48 2.18
N GLY A 510 7.07 -4.55 0.89
CA GLY A 510 8.09 -5.42 0.34
C GLY A 510 7.54 -6.72 -0.27
N GLU A 511 6.33 -7.14 0.12
CA GLU A 511 5.71 -8.39 -0.34
C GLU A 511 5.24 -8.34 -1.79
N GLU A 512 4.93 -7.14 -2.27
CA GLU A 512 4.50 -6.86 -3.63
C GLU A 512 5.61 -7.19 -4.63
N PHE A 513 6.87 -6.88 -4.31
CA PHE A 513 8.03 -7.29 -5.10
C PHE A 513 8.32 -8.79 -4.94
N GLU A 514 8.21 -9.32 -3.72
CA GLU A 514 8.49 -10.72 -3.40
C GLU A 514 7.62 -11.69 -4.19
N LEU A 515 6.30 -11.50 -4.14
CA LEU A 515 5.35 -12.33 -4.87
C LEU A 515 5.43 -12.08 -6.39
N SER A 516 5.79 -10.87 -6.82
CA SER A 516 6.02 -10.55 -8.22
C SER A 516 7.22 -11.31 -8.80
N PHE A 517 8.35 -11.31 -8.09
CA PHE A 517 9.56 -12.03 -8.49
C PHE A 517 9.33 -13.54 -8.45
N LYS A 518 8.68 -14.08 -7.40
CA LYS A 518 8.20 -15.47 -7.37
C LYS A 518 7.39 -15.83 -8.62
N ALA A 519 6.33 -15.08 -8.91
CA ALA A 519 5.44 -15.37 -10.02
C ALA A 519 6.21 -15.40 -11.36
N TRP A 520 6.96 -14.35 -11.67
CA TRP A 520 7.72 -14.24 -12.92
C TRP A 520 8.86 -15.24 -13.03
N MET A 521 9.73 -15.30 -12.02
CA MET A 521 11.00 -16.04 -12.11
C MET A 521 10.76 -17.55 -11.99
N CYS A 522 9.69 -18.00 -11.31
CA CYS A 522 9.38 -19.41 -11.14
C CYS A 522 8.38 -19.97 -12.18
N GLY A 523 8.14 -19.25 -13.29
CA GLY A 523 7.43 -19.77 -14.47
C GLY A 523 5.94 -19.47 -14.56
N GLY A 524 5.46 -18.44 -13.85
CA GLY A 524 4.17 -17.79 -14.06
C GLY A 524 4.32 -16.35 -14.57
N SER A 525 3.29 -15.53 -14.40
CA SER A 525 3.28 -14.12 -14.84
C SER A 525 2.26 -13.27 -14.10
N LEU A 526 2.40 -11.94 -14.19
CA LEU A 526 1.44 -10.97 -13.66
C LEU A 526 0.73 -10.25 -14.80
N HIS A 527 -0.60 -10.17 -14.74
CA HIS A 527 -1.44 -9.53 -15.76
C HIS A 527 -2.31 -8.44 -15.14
N LEU A 528 -2.18 -7.21 -15.61
CA LEU A 528 -3.21 -6.19 -15.42
C LEU A 528 -4.37 -6.49 -16.38
N VAL A 529 -5.59 -6.44 -15.87
CA VAL A 529 -6.82 -6.72 -16.63
C VAL A 529 -7.75 -5.50 -16.53
N PRO A 530 -7.64 -4.48 -17.41
CA PRO A 530 -8.34 -3.20 -17.22
C PRO A 530 -9.88 -3.25 -17.29
N CYS A 531 -10.45 -4.32 -17.86
CA CYS A 531 -11.88 -4.58 -17.84
C CYS A 531 -12.40 -5.06 -16.48
N SER A 532 -11.51 -5.49 -15.59
CA SER A 532 -11.78 -5.60 -14.16
C SER A 532 -11.45 -4.26 -13.49
N LYS A 533 -12.42 -3.65 -12.81
CA LYS A 533 -12.24 -2.37 -12.09
C LYS A 533 -12.71 -2.51 -10.64
N VAL A 534 -11.87 -2.06 -9.72
CA VAL A 534 -12.17 -2.00 -8.28
C VAL A 534 -11.68 -0.66 -7.75
N GLY A 535 -12.59 0.14 -7.20
CA GLY A 535 -12.25 1.37 -6.50
C GLY A 535 -11.55 1.06 -5.17
N HIS A 536 -10.57 1.87 -4.78
CA HIS A 536 -9.82 1.77 -3.52
C HIS A 536 -9.72 3.14 -2.85
N VAL A 537 -9.92 3.21 -1.53
CA VAL A 537 -9.76 4.45 -0.76
C VAL A 537 -8.27 4.75 -0.53
N PHE A 538 -7.64 5.43 -1.49
CA PHE A 538 -6.27 5.93 -1.34
C PHE A 538 -6.22 7.02 -0.25
N ARG A 539 -5.71 6.62 0.92
CA ARG A 539 -5.57 7.44 2.12
C ARG A 539 -4.74 8.71 1.85
N SER A 540 -5.18 9.85 2.39
CA SER A 540 -4.57 11.16 2.16
C SER A 540 -4.11 11.85 3.44
N SER A 541 -2.91 12.44 3.41
CA SER A 541 -2.34 13.25 4.51
C SER A 541 -2.90 14.68 4.56
N LYS A 542 -3.66 15.10 3.55
CA LYS A 542 -4.14 16.48 3.29
C LYS A 542 -4.87 17.13 4.47
N PHE A 543 -5.66 16.35 5.20
CA PHE A 543 -6.42 16.84 6.37
C PHE A 543 -5.89 16.30 7.70
N TRP A 544 -5.11 15.22 7.70
CA TRP A 544 -4.49 14.69 8.91
C TRP A 544 -3.15 14.00 8.59
N LYS A 545 -2.06 14.50 9.18
CA LYS A 545 -0.67 14.03 8.96
C LYS A 545 -0.21 12.92 9.91
N GLY A 546 -1.14 12.21 10.55
CA GLY A 546 -0.80 11.07 11.41
C GLY A 546 -0.69 9.76 10.63
N GLN A 547 -0.11 8.74 11.24
CA GLN A 547 -0.12 7.38 10.71
C GLN A 547 -1.34 6.61 11.26
N VAL A 548 -2.11 5.96 10.39
CA VAL A 548 -3.22 5.05 10.79
C VAL A 548 -2.70 3.83 11.55
N TYR A 549 -1.54 3.32 11.12
CA TYR A 549 -0.81 2.25 11.78
C TYR A 549 0.66 2.65 11.87
N ALA A 550 1.26 2.52 13.06
CA ALA A 550 2.68 2.76 13.24
C ALA A 550 3.47 1.58 12.66
N VAL A 551 4.11 1.80 11.50
CA VAL A 551 5.09 0.88 10.90
C VAL A 551 6.43 1.60 10.93
N ARG A 552 7.42 0.97 11.56
CA ARG A 552 8.79 1.50 11.64
C ARG A 552 9.48 1.26 10.29
N GLY A 553 10.16 2.26 9.73
CA GLY A 553 10.68 2.21 8.35
C GLY A 553 11.65 1.05 8.12
N GLU A 554 12.47 0.73 9.11
CA GLU A 554 13.41 -0.39 9.08
C GLU A 554 12.72 -1.76 8.92
N VAL A 555 11.43 -1.89 9.26
CA VAL A 555 10.65 -3.11 8.99
C VAL A 555 10.40 -3.26 7.48
N ILE A 556 10.05 -2.15 6.81
CA ILE A 556 9.84 -2.10 5.36
C ILE A 556 11.18 -2.32 4.65
N HIS A 557 12.25 -1.64 5.10
CA HIS A 557 13.61 -1.84 4.57
C HIS A 557 14.06 -3.29 4.71
N ARG A 558 13.79 -3.92 5.87
CA ARG A 558 14.11 -5.33 6.11
C ARG A 558 13.37 -6.23 5.14
N ASN A 559 12.06 -6.05 4.96
CA ASN A 559 11.28 -6.84 4.01
C ASN A 559 11.79 -6.68 2.56
N LYS A 560 12.06 -5.44 2.11
CA LYS A 560 12.68 -5.15 0.79
C LYS A 560 14.02 -5.88 0.63
N LEU A 561 14.92 -5.78 1.60
CA LEU A 561 16.23 -6.43 1.57
C LEU A 561 16.10 -7.96 1.57
N ARG A 562 15.17 -8.56 2.33
CA ARG A 562 14.90 -10.01 2.29
C ARG A 562 14.55 -10.47 0.88
N THR A 563 13.69 -9.74 0.18
CA THR A 563 13.39 -9.98 -1.23
C THR A 563 14.64 -9.86 -2.10
N ALA A 564 15.39 -8.76 -1.97
CA ALA A 564 16.56 -8.50 -2.81
C ALA A 564 17.67 -9.56 -2.65
N HIS A 565 18.03 -9.95 -1.43
CA HIS A 565 19.06 -10.96 -1.15
C HIS A 565 18.70 -12.40 -1.57
N VAL A 566 17.46 -12.68 -1.93
CA VAL A 566 17.03 -14.00 -2.43
C VAL A 566 16.73 -13.98 -3.92
N TRP A 567 16.14 -12.91 -4.44
CA TRP A 567 15.65 -12.85 -5.83
C TRP A 567 16.58 -12.07 -6.76
N MET A 568 17.29 -11.05 -6.29
CA MET A 568 18.02 -10.11 -7.17
C MET A 568 19.48 -10.50 -7.46
N GLY A 569 20.02 -11.55 -6.83
CA GLY A 569 21.39 -12.00 -7.07
C GLY A 569 22.43 -10.91 -6.78
N ASP A 570 23.42 -10.72 -7.65
CA ASP A 570 24.44 -9.66 -7.48
C ASP A 570 23.87 -8.23 -7.54
N TYR A 571 22.68 -8.03 -8.10
CA TYR A 571 22.01 -6.74 -8.16
C TYR A 571 21.52 -6.25 -6.78
N VAL A 572 21.53 -7.10 -5.75
CA VAL A 572 21.26 -6.69 -4.36
C VAL A 572 22.17 -5.55 -3.90
N LYS A 573 23.42 -5.50 -4.40
CA LYS A 573 24.39 -4.44 -4.09
C LYS A 573 23.94 -3.06 -4.54
N ILE A 574 23.07 -2.99 -5.55
CA ILE A 574 22.47 -1.72 -6.00
C ILE A 574 21.36 -1.32 -5.02
N VAL A 575 20.55 -2.28 -4.55
CA VAL A 575 19.51 -2.04 -3.54
C VAL A 575 20.12 -1.62 -2.20
N GLU A 576 21.21 -2.26 -1.77
CA GLU A 576 21.97 -1.92 -0.56
C GLU A 576 22.57 -0.51 -0.56
N LEU A 577 22.72 0.12 -1.75
CA LEU A 577 23.15 1.53 -1.86
C LEU A 577 22.00 2.53 -1.75
N VAL A 578 20.75 2.11 -1.97
CA VAL A 578 19.57 3.00 -1.99
C VAL A 578 18.70 2.83 -0.74
N VAL A 579 18.43 1.58 -0.36
CA VAL A 579 17.62 1.23 0.80
C VAL A 579 18.43 1.44 2.08
N PRO A 580 17.91 2.17 3.09
CA PRO A 580 18.65 2.42 4.32
C PRO A 580 19.09 1.17 5.07
N ARG A 581 20.29 1.24 5.64
CA ARG A 581 20.92 0.15 6.41
C ARG A 581 20.05 -0.27 7.58
N LEU A 582 19.99 -1.56 7.85
CA LEU A 582 19.28 -2.09 9.01
C LEU A 582 20.04 -1.80 10.31
N PRO A 583 19.34 -1.48 11.41
CA PRO A 583 19.94 -1.40 12.74
C PRO A 583 20.68 -2.70 13.11
N PRO A 584 21.84 -2.66 13.79
CA PRO A 584 22.59 -3.87 14.14
C PRO A 584 21.82 -4.89 15.00
N ASP A 585 20.83 -4.43 15.77
CA ASP A 585 19.92 -5.23 16.59
C ASP A 585 18.74 -5.82 15.81
N GLN A 586 18.51 -5.38 14.56
CA GLN A 586 17.40 -5.81 13.70
C GLN A 586 17.90 -6.38 12.36
N PRO A 587 18.65 -7.49 12.37
CA PRO A 587 19.19 -8.08 11.15
C PRO A 587 18.10 -8.60 10.21
N ILE A 588 18.50 -8.80 8.96
CA ILE A 588 17.66 -9.33 7.86
C ILE A 588 16.96 -10.66 8.20
N GLY A 589 17.53 -11.46 9.10
CA GLY A 589 17.03 -12.77 9.51
C GLY A 589 17.42 -13.90 8.56
N ASP A 590 16.93 -15.11 8.83
CA ASP A 590 17.24 -16.29 8.01
C ASP A 590 16.55 -16.23 6.63
N LEU A 591 17.27 -16.67 5.59
CA LEU A 591 16.83 -16.71 4.20
C LEU A 591 16.85 -18.15 3.63
N THR A 592 17.19 -19.15 4.45
CA THR A 592 17.43 -20.53 4.01
C THR A 592 16.21 -21.17 3.37
N GLU A 593 15.02 -21.07 3.98
CA GLU A 593 13.77 -21.62 3.39
C GLU A 593 13.44 -20.98 2.03
N LEU A 594 13.61 -19.67 1.90
CA LEU A 594 13.24 -18.94 0.67
C LEU A 594 14.23 -19.22 -0.48
N ARG A 595 15.52 -19.42 -0.16
CA ARG A 595 16.53 -19.90 -1.14
C ARG A 595 16.24 -21.33 -1.57
N ALA A 596 15.93 -22.24 -0.64
CA ALA A 596 15.58 -23.62 -0.94
C ALA A 596 14.29 -23.74 -1.77
N LEU A 597 13.31 -22.84 -1.56
CA LEU A 597 12.15 -22.72 -2.44
C LEU A 597 12.55 -22.31 -3.86
N ARG A 598 13.37 -21.27 -4.01
CA ARG A 598 13.85 -20.77 -5.31
C ARG A 598 14.60 -21.85 -6.10
N GLU A 599 15.45 -22.64 -5.43
CA GLU A 599 16.19 -23.76 -6.03
C GLU A 599 15.25 -24.90 -6.45
N ARG A 600 14.35 -25.31 -5.56
CA ARG A 600 13.37 -26.41 -5.78
C ARG A 600 12.39 -26.12 -6.92
N LEU A 601 11.96 -24.87 -7.09
CA LEU A 601 11.12 -24.43 -8.20
C LEU A 601 11.91 -24.13 -9.48
N GLN A 602 13.24 -24.27 -9.47
CA GLN A 602 14.13 -24.00 -10.60
C GLN A 602 13.94 -22.60 -11.20
N CYS A 603 13.70 -21.61 -10.34
CA CYS A 603 13.38 -20.26 -10.77
C CYS A 603 14.58 -19.63 -11.50
N LYS A 604 14.28 -18.77 -12.48
CA LYS A 604 15.25 -17.98 -13.24
C LYS A 604 16.05 -17.03 -12.34
N ASP A 605 17.06 -16.40 -12.94
CA ASP A 605 17.85 -15.34 -12.34
C ASP A 605 17.26 -13.95 -12.64
N PHE A 606 17.85 -12.94 -11.98
CA PHE A 606 17.40 -11.56 -12.14
C PHE A 606 17.86 -10.97 -13.47
N ASP A 607 18.94 -11.48 -14.07
CA ASP A 607 19.34 -11.19 -15.46
C ASP A 607 18.22 -11.55 -16.44
N TRP A 608 17.62 -12.75 -16.30
CA TRP A 608 16.45 -13.15 -17.06
C TRP A 608 15.25 -12.24 -16.78
N TYR A 609 15.00 -11.87 -15.51
CA TYR A 609 13.90 -10.98 -15.16
C TYR A 609 14.04 -9.60 -15.84
N LEU A 610 15.20 -8.95 -15.72
CA LEU A 610 15.50 -7.69 -16.39
C LEU A 610 15.40 -7.83 -17.91
N LYS A 611 15.93 -8.91 -18.50
CA LYS A 611 15.92 -9.09 -19.96
C LYS A 611 14.52 -9.33 -20.54
N ASN A 612 13.65 -10.06 -19.84
CA ASN A 612 12.39 -10.57 -20.40
C ASN A 612 11.13 -9.88 -19.84
N VAL A 613 11.17 -9.40 -18.60
CA VAL A 613 10.03 -8.80 -17.90
C VAL A 613 10.14 -7.28 -17.86
N TYR A 614 11.30 -6.76 -17.42
CA TYR A 614 11.52 -5.33 -17.17
C TYR A 614 12.80 -4.75 -17.82
N PRO A 615 12.94 -4.81 -19.15
CA PRO A 615 14.12 -4.33 -19.88
C PRO A 615 14.34 -2.82 -19.85
N GLU A 616 13.37 -2.01 -19.40
CA GLU A 616 13.54 -0.57 -19.21
C GLU A 616 14.45 -0.25 -18.01
N LEU A 617 14.46 -1.07 -16.95
CA LEU A 617 15.32 -0.85 -15.79
C LEU A 617 16.78 -1.16 -16.15
N LYS A 618 17.61 -0.13 -16.17
CA LYS A 618 19.05 -0.27 -16.43
C LYS A 618 19.82 -0.31 -15.10
N PRO A 619 20.71 -1.31 -14.91
CA PRO A 619 21.58 -1.34 -13.74
C PRO A 619 22.77 -0.38 -13.92
N PRO A 620 23.09 0.48 -12.94
CA PRO A 620 24.33 1.26 -12.96
C PRO A 620 25.59 0.37 -12.91
N ASN A 621 26.69 0.85 -13.52
CA ASN A 621 27.98 0.17 -13.50
C ASN A 621 28.72 0.40 -12.16
N LEU A 622 28.38 -0.38 -11.13
CA LEU A 622 29.04 -0.26 -9.82
C LEU A 622 30.56 -0.49 -9.86
N LYS A 623 31.08 -1.29 -10.80
CA LYS A 623 32.51 -1.66 -10.85
C LYS A 623 33.42 -0.52 -11.30
N ALA A 624 32.92 0.38 -12.14
CA ALA A 624 33.64 1.56 -12.63
C ALA A 624 33.28 2.85 -11.87
N SER A 625 32.61 2.73 -10.72
CA SER A 625 32.04 3.86 -10.00
C SER A 625 32.56 3.96 -8.56
N LEU A 626 32.49 5.17 -8.01
CA LEU A 626 32.58 5.41 -6.56
C LEU A 626 31.15 5.55 -6.03
N THR A 627 30.87 5.01 -4.85
CA THR A 627 29.51 4.91 -4.31
C THR A 627 29.46 5.22 -2.82
N GLY A 628 28.27 5.58 -2.34
CA GLY A 628 28.01 5.86 -0.92
C GLY A 628 27.86 7.36 -0.63
N ALA A 629 28.15 7.76 0.60
CA ALA A 629 28.02 9.13 1.06
C ALA A 629 29.23 9.99 0.67
N LEU A 630 28.99 11.17 0.10
CA LEU A 630 30.05 12.09 -0.32
C LEU A 630 30.38 13.07 0.82
N GLN A 631 31.29 12.67 1.71
CA GLN A 631 31.61 13.35 2.97
C GLN A 631 32.64 14.48 2.80
N ASN A 632 32.31 15.68 3.28
CA ASN A 632 33.28 16.72 3.59
C ASN A 632 33.81 16.55 5.03
N GLY A 633 35.07 16.14 5.16
CA GLY A 633 35.70 15.89 6.47
C GLY A 633 35.97 17.15 7.31
N ARG A 634 35.88 18.36 6.74
CA ARG A 634 36.12 19.62 7.44
C ARG A 634 34.95 20.04 8.33
N PHE A 635 33.72 19.78 7.88
CA PHE A 635 32.50 20.07 8.64
C PHE A 635 31.76 18.81 9.14
N ASN A 636 32.23 17.61 8.77
CA ASN A 636 31.55 16.35 9.00
C ASN A 636 30.09 16.36 8.48
N CYS A 637 29.92 16.93 7.29
CA CYS A 637 28.68 16.90 6.53
C CYS A 637 28.87 16.10 5.24
N CYS A 638 27.78 15.56 4.74
CA CYS A 638 27.72 14.77 3.51
C CYS A 638 26.83 15.51 2.52
N VAL A 639 27.12 15.39 1.22
CA VAL A 639 26.20 15.87 0.17
C VAL A 639 24.86 15.15 0.32
N ASP A 640 23.76 15.88 0.15
CA ASP A 640 22.41 15.47 0.53
C ASP A 640 21.37 16.10 -0.41
N THR A 641 20.39 15.33 -0.91
CA THR A 641 19.26 15.86 -1.71
C THR A 641 18.33 16.76 -0.89
N LEU A 642 18.45 16.77 0.45
CA LEU A 642 17.62 17.54 1.38
C LEU A 642 16.11 17.29 1.17
N THR A 643 15.77 16.04 0.84
CA THR A 643 14.43 15.56 0.47
C THR A 643 13.74 16.41 -0.59
N ALA A 644 14.49 16.94 -1.56
CA ALA A 644 14.00 17.78 -2.62
C ALA A 644 14.22 17.12 -3.98
N ILE A 645 13.27 17.30 -4.91
CA ILE A 645 13.32 16.72 -6.24
C ILE A 645 13.41 17.86 -7.25
N HIS A 646 14.41 17.79 -8.13
CA HIS A 646 14.74 18.82 -9.12
C HIS A 646 14.99 20.25 -8.54
N GLU A 647 15.37 20.35 -7.25
CA GLU A 647 15.85 21.58 -6.60
C GLU A 647 17.39 21.59 -6.47
N ASP A 648 17.95 22.64 -5.87
CA ASP A 648 19.34 22.67 -5.41
C ASP A 648 19.58 21.61 -4.31
N ILE A 649 20.53 20.71 -4.54
CA ILE A 649 21.03 19.83 -3.48
C ILE A 649 21.90 20.63 -2.49
N GLY A 650 22.15 20.05 -1.33
CA GLY A 650 22.96 20.69 -0.30
C GLY A 650 23.94 19.74 0.37
N VAL A 651 24.27 20.08 1.61
CA VAL A 651 25.03 19.22 2.52
C VAL A 651 24.32 19.18 3.87
N TYR A 652 24.27 18.03 4.52
CA TYR A 652 23.66 17.83 5.84
C TYR A 652 24.65 17.06 6.75
N PRO A 653 24.54 17.08 8.10
CA PRO A 653 25.26 16.15 8.95
C PRO A 653 25.19 14.70 8.41
N CYS A 654 26.33 14.04 8.29
CA CYS A 654 26.37 12.67 7.75
C CYS A 654 25.60 11.71 8.67
N HIS A 655 24.57 11.05 8.15
CA HIS A 655 23.86 9.98 8.85
C HIS A 655 24.28 8.58 8.35
N PHE A 656 24.82 8.47 7.14
CA PHE A 656 25.27 7.20 6.52
C PHE A 656 24.17 6.12 6.42
N GLU A 657 22.90 6.52 6.47
CA GLU A 657 21.73 5.66 6.30
C GLU A 657 21.34 5.51 4.82
N HIS A 658 22.23 5.82 3.87
CA HIS A 658 21.92 5.91 2.44
C HIS A 658 20.75 6.88 2.15
N GLY A 659 19.82 6.57 1.25
CA GLY A 659 18.72 7.46 0.87
C GLY A 659 19.21 8.77 0.26
N THR A 660 18.83 9.91 0.84
CA THR A 660 19.18 11.26 0.36
C THR A 660 20.68 11.56 0.35
N GLN A 661 21.49 10.78 1.08
CA GLN A 661 22.96 10.87 1.11
C GLN A 661 23.66 9.83 0.23
N ALA A 662 22.93 9.03 -0.55
CA ALA A 662 23.53 8.01 -1.41
C ALA A 662 23.77 8.56 -2.84
N PHE A 663 25.02 8.50 -3.28
CA PHE A 663 25.44 8.95 -4.61
C PHE A 663 26.27 7.88 -5.32
N LEU A 664 26.30 7.96 -6.64
CA LEU A 664 27.14 7.13 -7.51
C LEU A 664 27.86 8.02 -8.51
N TYR A 665 29.19 8.07 -8.44
CA TYR A 665 30.03 8.76 -9.41
C TYR A 665 30.62 7.76 -10.41
N SER A 666 30.22 7.87 -11.67
CA SER A 666 30.72 7.04 -12.76
C SER A 666 32.02 7.64 -13.33
N LYS A 667 33.12 6.87 -13.28
CA LYS A 667 34.40 7.29 -13.87
C LYS A 667 34.39 7.24 -15.41
N GLU A 668 33.48 6.48 -16.00
CA GLU A 668 33.37 6.28 -17.46
C GLU A 668 32.58 7.40 -18.14
N SER A 669 31.56 7.94 -17.46
CA SER A 669 30.67 8.98 -18.00
C SER A 669 30.80 10.33 -17.32
N HIS A 670 31.66 10.46 -16.30
CA HIS A 670 31.84 11.66 -15.48
C HIS A 670 30.56 12.18 -14.80
N LEU A 671 29.51 11.35 -14.70
CA LEU A 671 28.25 11.72 -14.05
C LEU A 671 28.30 11.42 -12.55
N LEU A 672 27.90 12.41 -11.74
CA LEU A 672 27.52 12.21 -10.34
C LEU A 672 26.00 12.01 -10.28
N MET A 673 25.57 10.75 -10.16
CA MET A 673 24.17 10.35 -10.06
C MET A 673 23.69 10.34 -8.60
N VAL A 674 22.45 10.77 -8.40
CA VAL A 674 21.69 10.56 -7.16
C VAL A 674 21.24 9.10 -7.14
N ALA A 675 21.50 8.38 -6.05
CA ALA A 675 21.13 6.97 -5.94
C ALA A 675 19.65 6.78 -5.56
N GLU A 676 19.02 7.81 -4.98
CA GLU A 676 17.60 7.81 -4.67
C GLU A 676 16.77 7.42 -5.91
N HIS A 677 15.84 6.49 -5.72
CA HIS A 677 15.07 5.86 -6.78
C HIS A 677 15.89 5.05 -7.81
N THR A 678 16.27 5.61 -8.96
CA THR A 678 16.63 4.84 -10.18
C THR A 678 18.02 5.14 -10.76
N PHE A 679 18.82 6.03 -10.16
CA PHE A 679 20.06 6.57 -10.77
C PHE A 679 19.81 7.31 -12.10
N GLU A 680 18.60 7.85 -12.29
CA GLU A 680 18.20 8.62 -13.48
C GLU A 680 18.40 10.15 -13.28
N GLU A 681 18.62 10.61 -12.04
CA GLU A 681 18.90 12.01 -11.70
C GLU A 681 20.39 12.23 -11.46
N CYS A 682 20.89 13.38 -11.92
CA CYS A 682 22.29 13.78 -11.87
C CYS A 682 22.44 15.12 -11.15
N VAL A 683 23.58 15.30 -10.49
CA VAL A 683 23.99 16.58 -9.91
C VAL A 683 24.59 17.46 -11.01
N TYR A 684 23.96 18.58 -11.30
CA TYR A 684 24.48 19.57 -12.24
C TYR A 684 25.24 20.66 -11.48
N GLY A 685 26.20 21.29 -12.13
CA GLY A 685 26.77 22.56 -11.70
C GLY A 685 26.21 23.72 -12.52
N ASN A 686 25.76 24.77 -11.86
CA ASN A 686 25.35 26.02 -12.49
C ASN A 686 26.36 27.16 -12.18
N PRO A 687 27.28 27.50 -13.10
CA PRO A 687 28.27 28.56 -12.93
C PRO A 687 27.65 29.95 -12.69
N ALA A 688 26.49 30.23 -13.29
CA ALA A 688 25.86 31.55 -13.24
C ALA A 688 25.22 31.85 -11.86
N THR A 689 24.64 30.84 -11.21
CA THR A 689 24.07 30.97 -9.86
C THR A 689 25.04 30.55 -8.76
N GLY A 690 26.08 29.76 -9.10
CA GLY A 690 26.98 29.13 -8.15
C GLY A 690 26.32 27.99 -7.36
N ARG A 691 25.24 27.40 -7.86
CA ARG A 691 24.44 26.35 -7.22
C ARG A 691 24.59 24.99 -7.92
N LEU A 692 24.06 23.95 -7.26
CA LEU A 692 24.12 22.57 -7.73
C LEU A 692 22.71 21.95 -7.77
N PRO A 693 21.93 22.14 -8.84
CA PRO A 693 20.61 21.52 -8.97
C PRO A 693 20.70 20.04 -9.34
N GLU A 694 19.76 19.25 -8.83
CA GLU A 694 19.44 17.92 -9.33
C GLU A 694 18.58 18.04 -10.60
N ARG A 695 18.89 17.26 -11.65
CA ARG A 695 18.13 17.20 -12.91
C ARG A 695 18.26 15.82 -13.57
N PRO A 696 17.33 15.42 -14.46
CA PRO A 696 17.41 14.14 -15.16
C PRO A 696 18.69 14.01 -15.99
N CYS A 697 19.49 12.96 -15.75
CA CYS A 697 20.77 12.72 -16.43
C CYS A 697 20.68 12.68 -17.96
N ALA A 698 19.51 12.28 -18.49
CA ALA A 698 19.25 12.14 -19.92
C ALA A 698 18.89 13.46 -20.63
N GLU A 699 18.58 14.53 -19.89
CA GLU A 699 18.22 15.81 -20.47
C GLU A 699 19.47 16.68 -20.72
N GLU A 700 19.60 17.16 -21.97
CA GLU A 700 20.53 18.24 -22.28
C GLU A 700 20.03 19.53 -21.62
N PRO A 701 20.88 20.28 -20.90
CA PRO A 701 20.42 21.42 -20.12
C PRO A 701 19.84 22.52 -21.01
N ALA A 702 18.54 22.80 -20.84
CA ALA A 702 17.85 23.88 -21.54
C ALA A 702 18.33 25.29 -21.12
N GLU A 703 18.89 25.40 -19.91
CA GLU A 703 19.53 26.61 -19.39
C GLU A 703 21.00 26.66 -19.84
N ALA A 704 21.38 27.75 -20.51
CA ALA A 704 22.73 27.90 -21.04
C ALA A 704 23.80 27.98 -19.94
N GLY A 705 24.78 27.08 -19.99
CA GLY A 705 25.97 27.10 -19.14
C GLY A 705 25.99 26.10 -17.98
N LEU A 706 24.93 25.33 -17.74
CA LEU A 706 25.05 24.20 -16.80
C LEU A 706 25.89 23.06 -17.40
N SER A 707 26.54 22.30 -16.52
CA SER A 707 27.18 21.03 -16.86
C SER A 707 26.80 19.95 -15.85
N ARG A 708 26.56 18.73 -16.33
CA ARG A 708 26.32 17.52 -15.52
C ARG A 708 27.58 16.71 -15.24
N TYR A 709 28.72 17.13 -15.81
CA TYR A 709 29.94 16.36 -15.82
C TYR A 709 30.92 16.87 -14.77
N TRP A 710 31.51 15.92 -14.05
CA TRP A 710 32.44 16.16 -12.96
C TRP A 710 33.70 15.32 -13.12
N LEU A 711 34.85 15.92 -12.86
CA LEU A 711 36.11 15.20 -12.67
C LEU A 711 36.36 15.08 -11.17
N TYR A 712 36.29 13.86 -10.63
CA TYR A 712 36.76 13.60 -9.27
C TYR A 712 38.28 13.43 -9.26
N ASN A 713 38.98 14.39 -8.65
CA ASN A 713 40.42 14.32 -8.47
C ASN A 713 40.76 13.47 -7.24
N GLU A 714 41.25 12.25 -7.44
CA GLU A 714 41.53 11.34 -6.32
C GLU A 714 42.67 11.79 -5.39
N GLN A 715 43.54 12.73 -5.82
CA GLN A 715 44.64 13.24 -5.00
C GLN A 715 44.16 14.38 -4.09
N THR A 716 43.47 15.38 -4.66
CA THR A 716 42.97 16.55 -3.90
C THR A 716 41.60 16.32 -3.26
N LYS A 717 40.91 15.23 -3.66
CA LYS A 717 39.52 14.89 -3.27
C LYS A 717 38.49 15.93 -3.72
N GLN A 718 38.80 16.73 -4.74
CA GLN A 718 37.88 17.73 -5.27
C GLN A 718 36.93 17.13 -6.32
N MET A 719 35.65 17.51 -6.26
CA MET A 719 34.72 17.38 -7.39
C MET A 719 34.84 18.64 -8.25
N GLN A 720 35.54 18.52 -9.38
CA GLN A 720 35.80 19.62 -10.31
C GLN A 720 34.77 19.62 -11.44
N LEU A 721 34.17 20.76 -11.75
CA LEU A 721 33.17 20.89 -12.82
C LEU A 721 33.85 20.80 -14.19
N MET A 722 33.32 19.96 -15.07
CA MET A 722 33.76 19.85 -16.47
C MET A 722 32.86 20.70 -17.38
N ASP A 723 33.30 20.95 -18.61
CA ASP A 723 32.44 21.57 -19.63
C ASP A 723 31.25 20.66 -20.02
N ALA A 724 30.28 21.22 -20.74
CA ALA A 724 29.09 20.50 -21.21
C ALA A 724 29.37 19.40 -22.26
N THR A 725 30.62 19.23 -22.70
CA THR A 725 31.04 18.15 -23.62
C THR A 725 31.73 17.00 -22.89
N SER A 726 32.00 17.14 -21.58
CA SER A 726 32.78 16.19 -20.78
C SER A 726 34.23 16.01 -21.25
N THR A 727 34.80 16.93 -22.04
CA THR A 727 36.16 16.77 -22.58
C THR A 727 37.23 17.55 -21.80
N HIS A 728 36.89 18.73 -21.27
CA HIS A 728 37.80 19.57 -20.49
C HIS A 728 37.17 20.03 -19.18
N LEU A 729 38.01 20.55 -18.27
CA LEU A 729 37.54 21.27 -17.09
C LEU A 729 36.82 22.56 -17.52
N HIS A 730 35.79 22.95 -16.78
CA HIS A 730 35.05 24.18 -17.05
C HIS A 730 35.99 25.40 -17.03
N PRO A 731 35.91 26.35 -17.98
CA PRO A 731 36.89 27.44 -18.13
C PRO A 731 37.03 28.33 -16.88
N ASP A 732 35.98 28.46 -16.07
CA ASP A 732 36.02 29.20 -14.80
C ASP A 732 36.77 28.46 -13.66
N ASN A 733 37.21 27.22 -13.90
CA ASN A 733 37.89 26.32 -12.96
C ASN A 733 37.12 26.18 -11.63
N LEU A 734 35.91 25.62 -11.70
CA LEU A 734 34.97 25.55 -10.57
C LEU A 734 34.98 24.18 -9.89
N CYS A 735 34.86 24.18 -8.57
CA CYS A 735 34.80 23.02 -7.70
C CYS A 735 33.58 23.11 -6.76
N MET A 736 33.06 21.95 -6.37
CA MET A 736 32.11 21.83 -5.27
C MET A 736 32.75 22.28 -3.95
N GLN A 737 32.05 23.07 -3.15
CA GLN A 737 32.52 23.56 -1.86
C GLN A 737 31.41 23.56 -0.81
N ALA A 738 31.65 22.91 0.32
CA ALA A 738 30.79 23.03 1.50
C ALA A 738 31.10 24.36 2.22
N VAL A 739 30.08 25.05 2.72
CA VAL A 739 30.25 26.28 3.53
C VAL A 739 29.39 26.25 4.78
N LYS A 740 29.91 26.85 5.86
CA LYS A 740 29.20 26.93 7.15
C LYS A 740 28.24 28.12 7.18
N ILE A 741 27.17 28.01 6.37
CA ILE A 741 26.06 28.96 6.32
C ILE A 741 24.80 28.22 6.72
N GLN A 742 24.07 28.74 7.72
CA GLN A 742 22.80 28.17 8.14
C GLN A 742 21.73 28.43 7.07
N THR A 743 21.19 27.37 6.49
CA THR A 743 20.01 27.38 5.62
C THR A 743 18.77 26.94 6.41
N PRO A 744 17.55 27.08 5.86
CA PRO A 744 16.34 26.54 6.49
C PRO A 744 16.34 25.01 6.62
N LYS A 745 17.04 24.29 5.73
CA LYS A 745 17.10 22.82 5.71
C LYS A 745 18.35 22.24 6.40
N SER A 746 19.44 23.00 6.55
CA SER A 746 20.74 22.50 7.05
C SER A 746 21.59 23.56 7.77
N PRO A 747 22.44 23.19 8.77
CA PRO A 747 23.47 24.09 9.32
C PRO A 747 24.62 24.43 8.35
N TYR A 748 24.61 23.85 7.15
CA TYR A 748 25.59 24.03 6.09
C TYR A 748 24.90 24.35 4.75
N ASP A 749 25.68 24.79 3.77
CA ASP A 749 25.25 25.00 2.39
C ASP A 749 26.31 24.48 1.41
N LEU A 750 25.90 24.19 0.16
CA LEU A 750 26.75 23.65 -0.90
C LEU A 750 26.77 24.64 -2.08
N VAL A 751 27.97 25.03 -2.53
CA VAL A 751 28.15 26.03 -3.58
C VAL A 751 29.27 25.66 -4.55
N LEU A 752 29.21 26.20 -5.77
CA LEU A 752 30.33 26.23 -6.69
C LEU A 752 31.24 27.43 -6.40
N ARG A 753 32.55 27.19 -6.35
CA ARG A 753 33.60 28.20 -6.17
C ARG A 753 34.83 27.83 -7.00
N LYS A 754 35.77 28.77 -7.18
CA LYS A 754 37.03 28.45 -7.87
C LYS A 754 37.79 27.35 -7.14
N CYS A 755 38.33 26.40 -7.87
CA CYS A 755 39.10 25.29 -7.32
C CYS A 755 40.36 25.78 -6.59
N ASP A 756 40.50 25.38 -5.33
CA ASP A 756 41.68 25.58 -4.49
C ASP A 756 42.01 24.23 -3.82
N PRO A 757 43.10 23.55 -4.22
CA PRO A 757 43.41 22.20 -3.76
C PRO A 757 43.83 22.14 -2.28
N ASP A 758 44.22 23.26 -1.67
CA ASP A 758 44.58 23.33 -0.26
C ASP A 758 43.35 23.55 0.65
N LEU A 759 42.20 23.91 0.06
CA LEU A 759 40.99 24.26 0.78
C LEU A 759 40.17 23.02 1.18
N LYS A 760 40.20 22.68 2.47
CA LYS A 760 39.53 21.47 3.02
C LYS A 760 38.01 21.49 2.86
N GLU A 761 37.42 22.67 2.70
CA GLU A 761 36.02 22.90 2.37
C GLU A 761 35.63 22.40 0.96
N GLN A 762 36.61 22.13 0.07
CA GLN A 762 36.44 21.52 -1.26
C GLN A 762 36.85 20.04 -1.33
N SER A 763 37.28 19.46 -0.20
CA SER A 763 37.70 18.06 -0.11
C SER A 763 36.52 17.17 0.26
N PHE A 764 36.12 16.27 -0.65
CA PHE A 764 35.01 15.34 -0.48
C PHE A 764 35.46 13.90 -0.70
N THR A 765 35.13 12.99 0.22
CA THR A 765 35.50 11.57 0.15
C THR A 765 34.25 10.71 0.08
N PHE A 766 34.21 9.76 -0.86
CA PHE A 766 33.17 8.74 -0.91
C PHE A 766 33.36 7.75 0.26
N VAL A 767 32.32 7.59 1.07
CA VAL A 767 32.23 6.65 2.20
C VAL A 767 31.16 5.60 1.85
N PRO A 768 31.56 4.35 1.52
CA PRO A 768 30.65 3.28 1.09
C PRO A 768 29.60 2.88 2.12
#